data_AF-A0A814GH06-F1
#
_entry.id   AF-A0A814GH06-F1
#
_cell.length_a   1.000
_cell.length_b   1.000
_cell.length_c   1.000
_cell.angle_alpha   90.00
_cell.angle_beta   90.00
_cell.angle_gamma   90.00
#
_symmetry.space_group_name_H-M   'P 1'
#
loop_
_entity.id
_entity.type
_entity.pdbx_description
1 polymer ?
#
loop_
_entity_poly.entity_id
_entity_poly.type
_entity_poly.pdbx_seq_one_letter_code
_entity_poly.pdbx_strand_id
1 'polypeptide(L)'
;MHLFLIFFLLFAKTCFADIYLHNPRGSNNRLNEPSATRKNNNRIFDSQNNDRGGYNVGDASNVPFQTESQQYQMRYFQSGLSSDSVLNLEWTDQHGCGGNLESDPTKQNCDLILQYICQSKDIDSTNIDRIRDGLNTNSQGYTEMAQDTLNANLQRKQNDVKLDLALQETWDYYDNCFYRQRNLGLFAADQNLNVNKKGYSGAVYTRQNPNGARSGYECPEERDYYPYWHPSPWKDIAILTSNVKNCDLFQTESFNQKSKFLCIENYSNSNDKKHWSKWNNKNDCETNGGKWTEFFNYLEKATHFNDESKCQSQTTDKIIYKWALPYDAIDINRKECLVLLPKPVCRQAEWTRSNHLGNTKDGKAPSFEWKLPYFPSKKIQKCVFRIRYNITTDDYDPKIDSKSNGQKSPIKNNPQIKIGANNQVLRLALNTAQYGRVFQDRSHSFLLIPRPDQISNSKIHNLNVRGKRGNIVQVYPAVEYDFIPNDLTVNTNDLVHIQWTGSNTHNNGQPEGDGQSGSDGQGRAGNDRNNLVQILSLNDNYPIPFEMTDLWKDTELFGYVNETLIKINSKDQAKDLALYLSSSGYYKCVKKETCDGESYELKQALDPDLNSSPASLPGVLLRFKKPNKNYFYMCSRNNNFSNRSQKGTIKVVD
;
A
#
# COMPACT_ATOMS: atom_id res chain seq x y z
N MET A 1 -58.51 4.48 -0.44
CA MET A 1 -57.56 3.57 0.25
C MET A 1 -56.23 3.68 -0.50
N HIS A 2 -55.46 4.70 -0.15
CA HIS A 2 -54.15 5.03 -0.69
C HIS A 2 -53.19 5.03 0.49
N LEU A 3 -51.89 4.80 0.20
CA LEU A 3 -50.74 4.60 1.10
C LEU A 3 -50.42 3.12 1.41
N PHE A 4 -49.11 2.87 1.47
CA PHE A 4 -48.39 1.59 1.68
C PHE A 4 -48.01 0.79 0.43
N LEU A 5 -47.27 1.41 -0.50
CA LEU A 5 -46.34 0.64 -1.35
C LEU A 5 -45.18 1.49 -1.91
N ILE A 6 -44.63 2.39 -1.10
CA ILE A 6 -43.37 3.09 -1.41
C ILE A 6 -42.59 3.21 -0.10
N PHE A 7 -41.98 2.13 0.41
CA PHE A 7 -40.95 2.23 1.46
C PHE A 7 -40.21 0.90 1.68
N PHE A 8 -39.55 0.33 0.66
CA PHE A 8 -38.60 -0.78 0.89
C PHE A 8 -37.50 -0.87 -0.20
N LEU A 9 -36.95 0.27 -0.63
CA LEU A 9 -35.82 0.32 -1.59
C LEU A 9 -34.61 1.11 -1.06
N LEU A 10 -34.51 1.35 0.25
CA LEU A 10 -33.51 2.26 0.83
C LEU A 10 -32.55 1.65 1.86
N PHE A 11 -32.39 0.33 1.89
CA PHE A 11 -31.33 -0.30 2.69
C PHE A 11 -30.61 -1.42 1.92
N ALA A 12 -30.07 -1.09 0.74
CA ALA A 12 -28.87 -1.78 0.29
C ALA A 12 -27.69 -1.20 1.08
N LYS A 13 -27.53 -1.60 2.35
CA LYS A 13 -26.24 -1.43 3.02
C LYS A 13 -25.25 -2.27 2.23
N THR A 14 -24.48 -1.62 1.36
CA THR A 14 -23.29 -2.20 0.78
C THR A 14 -22.43 -2.69 1.94
N CYS A 15 -22.24 -4.00 2.04
CA CYS A 15 -21.18 -4.57 2.85
C CYS A 15 -19.87 -3.90 2.42
N PHE A 16 -19.37 -2.98 3.25
CA PHE A 16 -18.08 -2.30 3.09
C PHE A 16 -17.10 -3.02 4.00
N ALA A 17 -16.32 -3.92 3.41
CA ALA A 17 -15.22 -4.59 4.06
C ALA A 17 -14.21 -5.01 3.00
N ASP A 18 -13.11 -5.65 3.38
CA ASP A 18 -12.59 -6.87 2.74
C ASP A 18 -11.06 -6.92 2.57
N ILE A 19 -10.31 -5.80 2.58
CA ILE A 19 -8.86 -5.85 2.84
C ILE A 19 -8.27 -4.61 3.54
N TYR A 20 -7.63 -4.79 4.70
CA TYR A 20 -6.98 -3.70 5.44
C TYR A 20 -5.49 -3.94 5.59
N LEU A 21 -4.68 -3.02 5.08
CA LEU A 21 -3.23 -3.13 5.16
C LEU A 21 -2.71 -2.58 6.50
N HIS A 22 -1.82 -3.31 7.18
CA HIS A 22 -1.33 -2.96 8.52
C HIS A 22 0.17 -2.62 8.57
N ASN A 23 1.00 -3.29 7.75
CA ASN A 23 2.40 -2.93 7.56
C ASN A 23 2.80 -3.07 6.08
N PRO A 24 3.31 -2.02 5.41
CA PRO A 24 3.28 -0.62 5.85
C PRO A 24 1.83 -0.16 6.10
N ARG A 25 1.60 0.87 6.92
CA ARG A 25 0.24 1.28 7.29
C ARG A 25 -0.63 1.62 6.07
N GLY A 26 -1.78 0.94 5.95
CA GLY A 26 -2.82 1.23 4.96
C GLY A 26 -3.49 2.58 5.20
N SER A 27 -3.57 3.40 4.16
CA SER A 27 -4.18 4.72 4.24
C SER A 27 -5.70 4.64 4.29
N ASN A 28 -6.31 3.71 3.54
CA ASN A 28 -7.75 3.67 3.32
C ASN A 28 -8.35 5.04 2.99
N ASN A 29 -7.67 5.84 2.16
CA ASN A 29 -7.97 7.24 1.82
C ASN A 29 -7.90 8.27 2.97
N ARG A 30 -7.42 7.89 4.15
CA ARG A 30 -7.25 8.83 5.28
C ARG A 30 -6.07 9.78 5.05
N LEU A 31 -6.06 10.87 5.82
CA LEU A 31 -4.95 11.82 5.92
C LEU A 31 -4.66 12.17 7.38
N ASN A 32 -5.53 12.94 8.02
CA ASN A 32 -5.35 13.50 9.36
C ASN A 32 -6.70 13.71 10.05
N GLU A 33 -7.72 12.94 9.66
CA GLU A 33 -9.05 13.08 10.21
C GLU A 33 -9.08 12.76 11.72
N PRO A 34 -9.75 13.60 12.53
CA PRO A 34 -9.95 13.33 13.95
C PRO A 34 -11.05 12.31 14.25
N SER A 35 -11.94 12.07 13.30
CA SER A 35 -13.02 11.09 13.39
C SER A 35 -12.53 9.66 13.20
N ALA A 36 -13.33 8.69 13.64
CA ALA A 36 -13.05 7.28 13.37
C ALA A 36 -13.17 6.96 11.88
N THR A 37 -14.01 7.66 11.13
CA THR A 37 -14.22 7.50 9.68
C THR A 37 -13.32 8.41 8.85
N ARG A 38 -12.90 7.94 7.67
CA ARG A 38 -12.29 8.78 6.62
C ARG A 38 -13.31 9.82 6.13
N LYS A 39 -12.85 11.01 5.75
CA LYS A 39 -13.74 12.10 5.31
C LYS A 39 -14.15 11.97 3.84
N ASN A 40 -13.33 11.33 3.01
CA ASN A 40 -13.56 11.19 1.57
C ASN A 40 -13.09 9.83 1.08
N ASN A 41 -14.04 8.95 0.72
CA ASN A 41 -13.72 7.62 0.17
C ASN A 41 -13.11 7.68 -1.25
N ASN A 42 -13.23 8.80 -1.96
CA ASN A 42 -12.77 8.93 -3.35
C ASN A 42 -11.47 9.74 -3.46
N ARG A 43 -10.76 9.92 -2.34
CA ARG A 43 -9.60 10.82 -2.24
C ARG A 43 -8.46 10.41 -3.17
N ILE A 44 -8.02 9.16 -3.09
CA ILE A 44 -6.85 8.64 -3.80
C ILE A 44 -7.22 7.45 -4.70
N PHE A 45 -8.00 6.50 -4.18
CA PHE A 45 -8.37 5.26 -4.87
C PHE A 45 -9.70 4.72 -4.34
N ASP A 46 -10.33 3.80 -5.06
CA ASP A 46 -11.56 3.16 -4.57
C ASP A 46 -11.20 1.92 -3.75
N SER A 47 -11.22 2.08 -2.42
CA SER A 47 -10.87 1.01 -1.49
C SER A 47 -11.88 -0.13 -1.43
N GLN A 48 -13.17 0.18 -1.66
CA GLN A 48 -14.33 -0.67 -1.31
C GLN A 48 -14.42 -1.06 0.18
N ASN A 49 -13.49 -0.61 1.01
CA ASN A 49 -13.38 -0.91 2.43
C ASN A 49 -14.35 -0.10 3.29
N ASN A 50 -14.54 -0.52 4.54
CA ASN A 50 -15.20 0.29 5.58
C ASN A 50 -14.50 1.65 5.80
N ASP A 51 -15.28 2.72 5.98
CA ASP A 51 -14.77 4.08 6.21
C ASP A 51 -13.90 4.22 7.46
N ARG A 52 -14.04 3.32 8.45
CA ARG A 52 -13.27 3.34 9.70
C ARG A 52 -11.88 2.69 9.62
N GLY A 53 -11.60 1.95 8.54
CA GLY A 53 -10.32 1.30 8.33
C GLY A 53 -9.18 2.29 8.06
N GLY A 54 -7.95 1.79 8.07
CA GLY A 54 -6.74 2.54 7.75
C GLY A 54 -6.26 3.48 8.85
N TYR A 55 -5.17 4.19 8.53
CA TYR A 55 -4.36 4.98 9.44
C TYR A 55 -4.14 6.39 8.89
N ASN A 56 -4.02 7.39 9.76
CA ASN A 56 -3.61 8.74 9.36
C ASN A 56 -2.14 8.76 8.92
N VAL A 57 -1.76 9.76 8.12
CA VAL A 57 -0.36 10.07 7.79
C VAL A 57 0.39 10.38 9.08
N GLY A 58 1.64 9.93 9.15
CA GLY A 58 2.51 10.16 10.29
C GLY A 58 2.87 11.62 10.48
N ASP A 59 2.91 12.06 11.73
CA ASP A 59 3.48 13.36 12.12
C ASP A 59 4.95 13.19 12.50
N ALA A 60 5.82 14.08 12.00
CA ALA A 60 7.26 14.04 12.32
C ALA A 60 7.59 14.57 13.72
N SER A 61 6.68 15.31 14.34
CA SER A 61 6.87 15.94 15.65
C SER A 61 5.74 15.60 16.62
N ASN A 62 5.69 16.30 17.75
CA ASN A 62 4.66 16.15 18.77
C ASN A 62 3.38 16.97 18.49
N VAL A 63 3.33 17.67 17.35
CA VAL A 63 2.16 18.45 16.91
C VAL A 63 1.68 17.99 15.52
N PRO A 64 0.39 18.17 15.19
CA PRO A 64 -0.13 17.86 13.85
C PRO A 64 0.59 18.64 12.74
N PHE A 65 0.91 17.97 11.64
CA PHE A 65 1.52 18.57 10.47
C PHE A 65 0.60 19.63 9.86
N GLN A 66 1.20 20.72 9.38
CA GLN A 66 0.57 21.76 8.56
C GLN A 66 1.20 21.82 7.15
N THR A 67 2.41 21.29 7.01
CA THR A 67 3.16 21.24 5.74
C THR A 67 3.61 19.81 5.41
N GLU A 68 3.93 19.55 4.14
CA GLU A 68 4.39 18.21 3.71
C GLU A 68 5.72 17.83 4.39
N SER A 69 6.60 18.81 4.67
CA SER A 69 7.85 18.58 5.39
C SER A 69 7.68 18.14 6.85
N GLN A 70 6.49 18.36 7.43
CA GLN A 70 6.13 17.90 8.78
C GLN A 70 5.46 16.53 8.77
N GLN A 71 5.15 15.98 7.59
CA GLN A 71 4.69 14.61 7.45
C GLN A 71 5.88 13.65 7.58
N TYR A 72 5.71 12.61 8.37
CA TYR A 72 6.70 11.56 8.51
C TYR A 72 6.46 10.46 7.48
N GLN A 73 7.49 10.22 6.66
CA GLN A 73 7.57 9.09 5.75
C GLN A 73 8.46 8.03 6.38
N MET A 74 7.93 6.81 6.57
CA MET A 74 8.72 5.65 7.00
C MET A 74 9.89 5.46 6.02
N ARG A 75 11.05 5.05 6.53
CA ARG A 75 12.27 4.92 5.72
C ARG A 75 12.72 3.48 5.75
N TYR A 76 13.01 2.89 4.60
CA TYR A 76 13.53 1.54 4.53
C TYR A 76 14.79 1.51 3.69
N PHE A 77 15.79 0.77 4.12
CA PHE A 77 16.96 0.57 3.29
C PHE A 77 16.59 -0.25 2.05
N GLN A 78 17.10 0.15 0.89
CA GLN A 78 17.09 -0.67 -0.31
C GLN A 78 17.86 -1.98 -0.05
N SER A 79 17.51 -3.05 -0.77
CA SER A 79 18.41 -4.22 -0.84
C SER A 79 19.73 -3.82 -1.50
N GLY A 80 20.78 -4.60 -1.25
CA GLY A 80 22.05 -4.50 -1.99
C GLY A 80 22.19 -5.65 -2.98
N LEU A 81 23.31 -5.66 -3.72
CA LEU A 81 23.65 -6.75 -4.64
C LEU A 81 24.02 -8.06 -3.92
N SER A 82 24.48 -7.95 -2.67
CA SER A 82 25.00 -9.07 -1.88
C SER A 82 24.11 -9.48 -0.72
N SER A 83 23.15 -8.62 -0.33
CA SER A 83 22.29 -8.87 0.81
C SER A 83 20.99 -8.07 0.76
N ASP A 84 19.97 -8.59 1.42
CA ASP A 84 18.60 -8.12 1.30
C ASP A 84 18.22 -7.15 2.43
N SER A 85 17.24 -6.29 2.14
CA SER A 85 16.47 -5.57 3.15
C SER A 85 15.04 -6.03 3.01
N VAL A 86 14.45 -6.51 4.10
CA VAL A 86 13.14 -7.18 4.09
C VAL A 86 12.13 -6.46 4.95
N LEU A 87 10.92 -6.30 4.41
CA LEU A 87 9.78 -5.70 5.09
C LEU A 87 8.66 -6.75 5.22
N ASN A 88 8.24 -7.04 6.45
CA ASN A 88 7.12 -7.94 6.67
C ASN A 88 5.81 -7.22 6.34
N LEU A 89 5.19 -7.57 5.22
CA LEU A 89 3.86 -7.08 4.86
C LEU A 89 2.82 -7.80 5.69
N GLU A 90 1.81 -7.08 6.16
CA GLU A 90 0.71 -7.67 6.93
C GLU A 90 -0.60 -6.97 6.61
N TRP A 91 -1.66 -7.75 6.48
CA TRP A 91 -3.02 -7.27 6.23
C TRP A 91 -4.04 -8.14 6.95
N THR A 92 -5.31 -7.73 6.89
CA THR A 92 -6.46 -8.57 7.22
C THR A 92 -7.39 -8.61 6.02
N ASP A 93 -7.93 -9.79 5.70
CA ASP A 93 -8.88 -9.99 4.60
C ASP A 93 -10.19 -10.58 5.14
N GLN A 94 -11.26 -9.77 5.15
CA GLN A 94 -12.49 -10.15 5.86
C GLN A 94 -13.16 -11.38 5.23
N HIS A 95 -13.14 -11.52 3.91
CA HIS A 95 -13.79 -12.64 3.27
C HIS A 95 -12.96 -13.93 3.29
N GLY A 96 -11.68 -13.87 3.68
CA GLY A 96 -10.85 -15.06 3.79
C GLY A 96 -10.39 -15.60 2.43
N CYS A 97 -9.46 -16.53 2.46
CA CYS A 97 -8.73 -16.99 1.30
C CYS A 97 -8.32 -18.45 1.49
N GLY A 98 -8.19 -19.20 0.40
CA GLY A 98 -7.62 -20.55 0.43
C GLY A 98 -8.56 -21.69 0.85
N GLY A 99 -9.88 -21.47 0.91
CA GLY A 99 -10.90 -22.48 1.29
C GLY A 99 -11.13 -23.63 0.28
N ASN A 100 -10.27 -23.79 -0.72
CA ASN A 100 -10.35 -24.89 -1.71
C ASN A 100 -9.67 -26.19 -1.24
N LEU A 101 -9.11 -26.21 -0.03
CA LEU A 101 -8.45 -27.38 0.55
C LEU A 101 -9.45 -28.14 1.43
N GLU A 102 -9.80 -29.35 1.00
CA GLU A 102 -10.48 -30.46 1.71
C GLU A 102 -11.47 -30.08 2.84
N SER A 103 -12.77 -30.23 2.56
CA SER A 103 -13.90 -30.18 3.51
C SER A 103 -14.25 -28.83 4.15
N ASP A 104 -13.60 -27.73 3.78
CA ASP A 104 -13.99 -26.39 4.23
C ASP A 104 -15.35 -25.98 3.60
N PRO A 105 -16.37 -25.59 4.38
CA PRO A 105 -17.65 -25.14 3.86
C PRO A 105 -17.56 -23.81 3.08
N THR A 106 -16.43 -23.11 3.13
CA THR A 106 -16.22 -21.80 2.51
C THR A 106 -15.36 -21.89 1.24
N LYS A 107 -15.98 -22.24 0.11
CA LYS A 107 -15.29 -22.29 -1.19
C LYS A 107 -15.08 -20.87 -1.75
N GLN A 108 -13.97 -20.24 -1.37
CA GLN A 108 -13.61 -18.90 -1.83
C GLN A 108 -12.31 -18.92 -2.64
N ASN A 109 -12.42 -18.59 -3.92
CA ASN A 109 -11.26 -18.31 -4.76
C ASN A 109 -10.79 -16.88 -4.50
N CYS A 110 -9.50 -16.73 -4.30
CA CYS A 110 -8.85 -15.46 -4.04
C CYS A 110 -7.53 -15.38 -4.80
N ASP A 111 -7.22 -14.18 -5.27
CA ASP A 111 -5.90 -13.75 -5.72
C ASP A 111 -5.55 -12.44 -4.99
N LEU A 112 -4.44 -12.45 -4.26
CA LEU A 112 -3.86 -11.27 -3.62
C LEU A 112 -2.68 -10.79 -4.47
N ILE A 113 -2.76 -9.57 -4.99
CA ILE A 113 -1.73 -8.99 -5.85
C ILE A 113 -1.04 -7.87 -5.07
N LEU A 114 0.24 -8.09 -4.75
CA LEU A 114 1.09 -7.15 -4.01
C LEU A 114 1.91 -6.34 -5.01
N GLN A 115 1.80 -5.01 -4.94
CA GLN A 115 2.37 -4.11 -5.93
C GLN A 115 2.94 -2.84 -5.28
N TYR A 116 3.79 -2.14 -6.03
CA TYR A 116 4.29 -0.83 -5.62
C TYR A 116 4.51 0.09 -6.82
N ILE A 117 4.55 1.40 -6.53
CA ILE A 117 5.06 2.43 -7.42
C ILE A 117 6.22 3.15 -6.73
N CYS A 118 7.17 3.66 -7.49
CA CYS A 118 8.25 4.49 -6.97
C CYS A 118 8.61 5.58 -7.98
N GLN A 119 9.00 6.72 -7.44
CA GLN A 119 9.63 7.82 -8.16
C GLN A 119 10.88 8.27 -7.39
N SER A 120 11.87 8.79 -8.11
CA SER A 120 13.05 9.34 -7.46
C SER A 120 12.65 10.55 -6.59
N LYS A 121 13.20 10.66 -5.39
CA LYS A 121 12.85 11.73 -4.45
C LYS A 121 13.37 13.10 -4.90
N ASP A 122 14.42 13.13 -5.71
CA ASP A 122 15.03 14.34 -6.27
C ASP A 122 14.22 14.96 -7.43
N ILE A 123 13.05 14.40 -7.77
CA ILE A 123 12.09 15.09 -8.66
C ILE A 123 11.76 16.46 -8.06
N ASP A 124 11.73 17.47 -8.93
CA ASP A 124 11.41 18.86 -8.59
C ASP A 124 10.11 18.93 -7.76
N SER A 125 10.14 19.69 -6.65
CA SER A 125 8.99 19.83 -5.75
C SER A 125 7.78 20.51 -6.41
N THR A 126 8.02 21.26 -7.50
CA THR A 126 7.00 21.90 -8.35
C THR A 126 6.43 20.94 -9.40
N ASN A 127 7.03 19.76 -9.60
CA ASN A 127 6.51 18.77 -10.52
C ASN A 127 5.14 18.26 -10.01
N ILE A 128 4.10 18.59 -10.76
CA ILE A 128 2.71 18.27 -10.40
C ILE A 128 2.41 16.77 -10.45
N ASP A 129 3.23 15.93 -11.10
CA ASP A 129 3.07 14.47 -11.18
C ASP A 129 3.82 13.69 -10.07
N ARG A 130 4.45 14.40 -9.12
CA ARG A 130 5.17 13.73 -8.02
C ARG A 130 4.22 13.02 -7.04
N ILE A 131 4.61 11.85 -6.57
CA ILE A 131 3.90 11.13 -5.50
C ILE A 131 3.88 11.96 -4.21
N ARG A 132 2.70 12.07 -3.59
CA ARG A 132 2.48 12.82 -2.35
C ARG A 132 1.21 12.39 -1.63
N ASP A 133 1.24 12.50 -0.31
CA ASP A 133 0.08 12.21 0.54
C ASP A 133 -0.88 13.40 0.66
N GLY A 134 -0.52 14.61 0.19
CA GLY A 134 -1.37 15.81 0.22
C GLY A 134 -1.53 16.44 1.61
N LEU A 135 -2.17 17.60 1.68
CA LEU A 135 -2.39 18.40 2.90
C LEU A 135 -3.86 18.51 3.30
N ASN A 136 -4.78 18.05 2.45
CA ASN A 136 -6.19 17.98 2.77
C ASN A 136 -6.87 16.73 2.18
N THR A 137 -8.12 16.52 2.59
CA THR A 137 -8.91 15.31 2.30
C THR A 137 -9.65 15.38 0.97
N ASN A 138 -9.50 16.43 0.17
CA ASN A 138 -10.19 16.53 -1.13
C ASN A 138 -9.52 15.62 -2.17
N SER A 139 -10.30 15.24 -3.19
CA SER A 139 -9.78 14.55 -4.37
C SER A 139 -9.23 15.56 -5.36
N GLN A 140 -8.25 15.15 -6.18
CA GLN A 140 -7.80 15.93 -7.35
C GLN A 140 -8.97 16.31 -8.25
N GLY A 141 -8.87 17.39 -9.04
CA GLY A 141 -9.87 17.75 -10.05
C GLY A 141 -9.94 16.72 -11.19
N TYR A 142 -10.93 16.81 -12.07
CA TYR A 142 -10.89 16.18 -13.39
C TYR A 142 -11.95 16.81 -14.27
N THR A 143 -11.51 17.44 -15.35
CA THR A 143 -12.39 18.10 -16.31
C THR A 143 -12.37 17.31 -17.61
N GLU A 144 -13.51 16.85 -18.13
CA GLU A 144 -13.55 16.16 -19.43
C GLU A 144 -13.15 17.09 -20.59
N MET A 145 -12.52 16.51 -21.61
CA MET A 145 -12.08 17.18 -22.83
C MET A 145 -13.23 17.86 -23.58
N ALA A 146 -13.13 19.17 -23.73
CA ALA A 146 -13.96 19.96 -24.63
C ALA A 146 -13.35 20.10 -26.03
N GLN A 147 -12.02 20.24 -26.11
CA GLN A 147 -11.26 20.37 -27.35
C GLN A 147 -10.11 19.36 -27.36
N ASP A 148 -9.97 18.63 -28.46
CA ASP A 148 -8.92 17.63 -28.65
C ASP A 148 -7.67 18.29 -29.25
N THR A 149 -6.98 19.11 -28.44
CA THR A 149 -5.70 19.75 -28.79
C THR A 149 -4.71 19.60 -27.65
N LEU A 150 -3.41 19.62 -27.96
CA LEU A 150 -2.34 19.54 -26.96
C LEU A 150 -2.48 20.62 -25.90
N ASN A 151 -2.65 21.89 -26.33
CA ASN A 151 -2.75 23.03 -25.42
C ASN A 151 -3.95 22.92 -24.48
N ALA A 152 -5.12 22.49 -24.99
CA ALA A 152 -6.31 22.32 -24.15
C ALA A 152 -6.10 21.21 -23.10
N ASN A 153 -5.43 20.10 -23.46
CA ASN A 153 -5.13 19.02 -22.52
C ASN A 153 -4.09 19.43 -21.47
N LEU A 154 -3.04 20.15 -21.86
CA LEU A 154 -2.06 20.71 -20.91
C LEU A 154 -2.73 21.66 -19.91
N GLN A 155 -3.66 22.51 -20.38
CA GLN A 155 -4.44 23.39 -19.51
C GLN A 155 -5.37 22.63 -18.56
N ARG A 156 -6.07 21.59 -19.04
CA ARG A 156 -6.88 20.71 -18.19
C ARG A 156 -6.05 20.11 -17.06
N LYS A 157 -4.91 19.51 -17.40
CA LYS A 157 -3.98 18.93 -16.41
C LYS A 157 -3.53 19.98 -15.37
N GLN A 158 -3.08 21.15 -15.81
CA GLN A 158 -2.66 22.23 -14.91
C GLN A 158 -3.79 22.73 -13.99
N ASN A 159 -5.03 22.76 -14.50
CA ASN A 159 -6.19 23.18 -13.73
C ASN A 159 -6.67 22.10 -12.75
N ASP A 160 -6.60 20.83 -13.14
CA ASP A 160 -7.13 19.70 -12.37
C ASP A 160 -6.16 19.24 -11.27
N VAL A 161 -4.84 19.24 -11.55
CA VAL A 161 -3.83 18.70 -10.63
C VAL A 161 -3.34 19.78 -9.67
N LYS A 162 -3.54 19.56 -8.37
CA LYS A 162 -3.07 20.45 -7.29
C LYS A 162 -1.99 19.78 -6.45
N LEU A 163 -0.99 20.57 -6.05
CA LEU A 163 0.17 20.11 -5.27
C LEU A 163 -0.16 19.85 -3.79
N ASP A 164 -1.18 20.51 -3.25
CA ASP A 164 -1.69 20.31 -1.89
C ASP A 164 -2.64 19.10 -1.77
N LEU A 165 -2.98 18.46 -2.89
CA LEU A 165 -3.82 17.26 -2.94
C LEU A 165 -2.97 16.00 -3.19
N ALA A 166 -3.45 14.88 -2.65
CA ALA A 166 -2.77 13.59 -2.78
C ALA A 166 -2.68 13.16 -4.26
N LEU A 167 -1.59 12.48 -4.60
CA LEU A 167 -1.38 11.93 -5.94
C LEU A 167 -0.51 10.67 -5.85
N GLN A 168 -1.01 9.56 -6.39
CA GLN A 168 -0.27 8.30 -6.53
C GLN A 168 -0.21 7.84 -7.98
N GLU A 169 -1.29 8.04 -8.74
CA GLU A 169 -1.35 7.80 -10.19
C GLU A 169 -1.52 9.14 -10.91
N THR A 170 -0.93 9.28 -12.11
CA THR A 170 -0.88 10.57 -12.81
C THR A 170 -2.19 10.89 -13.51
N TRP A 171 -2.43 12.18 -13.76
CA TRP A 171 -3.60 12.63 -14.53
C TRP A 171 -3.61 12.03 -15.94
N ASP A 172 -2.46 11.97 -16.62
CA ASP A 172 -2.37 11.42 -17.98
C ASP A 172 -2.74 9.94 -18.03
N TYR A 173 -2.36 9.17 -17.00
CA TYR A 173 -2.72 7.76 -16.89
C TYR A 173 -4.24 7.57 -16.78
N TYR A 174 -4.90 8.39 -15.95
CA TYR A 174 -6.36 8.37 -15.81
C TYR A 174 -7.09 8.87 -17.06
N ASP A 175 -6.64 9.98 -17.66
CA ASP A 175 -7.25 10.54 -18.87
C ASP A 175 -7.15 9.56 -20.04
N ASN A 176 -6.01 8.88 -20.18
CA ASN A 176 -5.84 7.76 -21.10
C ASN A 176 -6.84 6.62 -20.81
N CYS A 177 -7.01 6.23 -19.55
CA CYS A 177 -8.00 5.22 -19.15
C CYS A 177 -9.45 5.66 -19.45
N PHE A 178 -9.79 6.91 -19.20
CA PHE A 178 -11.13 7.46 -19.43
C PHE A 178 -11.52 7.44 -20.91
N TYR A 179 -10.58 7.78 -21.79
CA TYR A 179 -10.84 7.84 -23.23
C TYR A 179 -10.52 6.54 -23.98
N ARG A 180 -9.73 5.62 -23.42
CA ARG A 180 -9.54 4.28 -24.01
C ARG A 180 -10.84 3.49 -23.91
N GLN A 181 -11.29 2.91 -25.02
CA GLN A 181 -12.44 2.02 -25.00
C GLN A 181 -12.13 0.80 -24.11
N ARG A 182 -13.07 0.45 -23.23
CA ARG A 182 -12.94 -0.76 -22.39
C ARG A 182 -12.73 -2.00 -23.26
N ASN A 183 -12.13 -3.03 -22.67
CA ASN A 183 -12.05 -4.33 -23.34
C ASN A 183 -13.45 -4.96 -23.40
N LEU A 184 -14.00 -5.05 -24.62
CA LEU A 184 -15.32 -5.62 -24.88
C LEU A 184 -15.36 -7.15 -24.74
N GLY A 185 -14.21 -7.81 -24.52
CA GLY A 185 -14.10 -9.22 -24.17
C GLY A 185 -14.43 -9.53 -22.70
N LEU A 186 -14.51 -8.50 -21.84
CA LEU A 186 -14.73 -8.69 -20.41
C LEU A 186 -16.18 -9.01 -20.07
N PHE A 187 -16.36 -9.94 -19.14
CA PHE A 187 -17.64 -10.25 -18.54
C PHE A 187 -18.14 -9.06 -17.70
N ALA A 188 -19.35 -8.59 -18.00
CA ALA A 188 -20.04 -7.50 -17.31
C ALA A 188 -21.37 -7.96 -16.68
N ALA A 189 -21.68 -9.26 -16.72
CA ALA A 189 -22.95 -9.82 -16.26
C ALA A 189 -24.15 -9.12 -16.92
N ASP A 190 -25.18 -8.77 -16.15
CA ASP A 190 -26.37 -8.03 -16.57
C ASP A 190 -26.22 -6.50 -16.41
N GLN A 191 -25.02 -5.99 -16.12
CA GLN A 191 -24.79 -4.56 -15.92
C GLN A 191 -24.80 -3.78 -17.24
N ASN A 192 -25.53 -2.67 -17.24
CA ASN A 192 -25.51 -1.69 -18.33
C ASN A 192 -24.43 -0.65 -18.03
N LEU A 193 -23.29 -0.74 -18.74
CA LEU A 193 -22.16 0.16 -18.55
C LEU A 193 -22.41 1.49 -19.28
N ASN A 194 -22.14 2.60 -18.60
CA ASN A 194 -22.30 3.94 -19.19
C ASN A 194 -21.30 4.18 -20.33
N VAL A 195 -21.59 5.24 -21.09
CA VAL A 195 -20.74 5.78 -22.14
C VAL A 195 -20.24 7.17 -21.75
N ASN A 196 -19.05 7.52 -22.22
CA ASN A 196 -18.53 8.88 -22.09
C ASN A 196 -19.21 9.82 -23.11
N LYS A 197 -18.89 11.12 -23.03
CA LYS A 197 -19.43 12.14 -23.96
C LYS A 197 -19.01 11.94 -25.42
N LYS A 198 -18.06 11.04 -25.71
CA LYS A 198 -17.68 10.64 -27.07
C LYS A 198 -18.51 9.44 -27.60
N GLY A 199 -19.50 8.97 -26.85
CA GLY A 199 -20.49 7.99 -27.32
C GLY A 199 -20.07 6.52 -27.21
N TYR A 200 -19.03 6.20 -26.44
CA TYR A 200 -18.62 4.82 -26.19
C TYR A 200 -18.23 4.60 -24.72
N SER A 201 -18.21 3.34 -24.30
CA SER A 201 -17.81 2.96 -22.94
C SER A 201 -16.29 2.93 -22.82
N GLY A 202 -15.73 3.86 -22.04
CA GLY A 202 -14.31 3.90 -21.70
C GLY A 202 -13.90 2.86 -20.63
N ALA A 203 -12.59 2.68 -20.41
CA ALA A 203 -12.05 1.73 -19.44
C ALA A 203 -12.31 2.13 -17.96
N VAL A 204 -12.91 3.29 -17.72
CA VAL A 204 -13.43 3.66 -16.40
C VAL A 204 -14.76 3.01 -16.04
N TYR A 205 -15.48 2.48 -17.03
CA TYR A 205 -16.76 1.79 -16.82
C TYR A 205 -16.52 0.27 -16.78
N THR A 206 -16.64 -0.30 -15.59
CA THR A 206 -16.48 -1.74 -15.34
C THR A 206 -17.74 -2.32 -14.71
N ARG A 207 -17.80 -3.64 -14.54
CA ARG A 207 -18.89 -4.29 -13.80
C ARG A 207 -19.04 -3.72 -12.38
N GLN A 208 -17.93 -3.42 -11.70
CA GLN A 208 -17.92 -2.87 -10.34
C GLN A 208 -18.08 -1.34 -10.32
N ASN A 209 -17.83 -0.67 -11.44
CA ASN A 209 -17.99 0.77 -11.60
C ASN A 209 -18.80 1.15 -12.85
N PRO A 210 -20.08 0.71 -12.97
CA PRO A 210 -20.86 0.87 -14.20
C PRO A 210 -21.14 2.34 -14.53
N ASN A 211 -21.16 3.21 -13.52
CA ASN A 211 -21.40 4.64 -13.67
C ASN A 211 -20.13 5.46 -13.95
N GLY A 212 -18.94 4.87 -13.84
CA GLY A 212 -17.66 5.58 -14.02
C GLY A 212 -17.38 6.57 -12.90
N ALA A 213 -17.77 6.24 -11.66
CA ALA A 213 -17.40 7.04 -10.49
C ALA A 213 -15.87 7.12 -10.37
N ARG A 214 -15.35 8.27 -9.98
CA ARG A 214 -13.90 8.52 -9.92
C ARG A 214 -13.40 8.53 -8.48
N SER A 215 -12.29 7.83 -8.27
CA SER A 215 -11.51 7.89 -7.04
C SER A 215 -10.06 8.22 -7.37
N GLY A 216 -9.63 9.42 -6.97
CA GLY A 216 -8.36 9.99 -7.42
C GLY A 216 -8.18 9.93 -8.96
N TYR A 217 -7.10 9.31 -9.39
CA TYR A 217 -6.77 9.04 -10.79
C TYR A 217 -6.51 7.54 -11.04
N GLU A 218 -7.20 6.70 -10.28
CA GLU A 218 -7.19 5.26 -10.48
C GLU A 218 -7.90 4.87 -11.78
N CYS A 219 -7.36 3.89 -12.51
CA CYS A 219 -8.04 3.25 -13.65
C CYS A 219 -8.85 2.01 -13.20
N PRO A 220 -10.19 2.05 -13.18
CA PRO A 220 -11.03 0.94 -12.71
C PRO A 220 -10.80 -0.39 -13.45
N GLU A 221 -10.59 -0.38 -14.76
CA GLU A 221 -10.30 -1.62 -15.51
C GLU A 221 -8.94 -2.24 -15.12
N GLU A 222 -7.93 -1.41 -14.78
CA GLU A 222 -6.65 -1.93 -14.28
C GLU A 222 -6.78 -2.51 -12.88
N ARG A 223 -7.57 -1.85 -12.02
CA ARG A 223 -7.86 -2.34 -10.67
C ARG A 223 -8.58 -3.69 -10.74
N ASP A 224 -9.68 -3.76 -11.48
CA ASP A 224 -10.64 -4.87 -11.46
C ASP A 224 -10.13 -6.15 -12.15
N TYR A 225 -9.20 -6.04 -13.10
CA TYR A 225 -8.77 -7.18 -13.92
C TYR A 225 -7.26 -7.37 -13.90
N TYR A 226 -6.83 -8.57 -13.51
CA TYR A 226 -5.43 -8.98 -13.49
C TYR A 226 -5.26 -10.37 -14.14
N PRO A 227 -4.21 -10.61 -14.94
CA PRO A 227 -3.20 -9.66 -15.42
C PRO A 227 -3.77 -8.58 -16.35
N TYR A 228 -3.28 -7.35 -16.22
CA TYR A 228 -3.75 -6.25 -17.05
C TYR A 228 -3.05 -6.22 -18.41
N TRP A 229 -3.78 -5.90 -19.49
CA TRP A 229 -3.28 -5.98 -20.88
C TRP A 229 -2.75 -4.66 -21.46
N HIS A 230 -2.89 -3.55 -20.76
CA HIS A 230 -2.24 -2.28 -21.10
C HIS A 230 -1.14 -1.91 -20.11
N PRO A 231 -0.27 -0.94 -20.43
CA PRO A 231 0.71 -0.44 -19.48
C PRO A 231 0.03 0.05 -18.19
N SER A 232 0.68 -0.24 -17.06
CA SER A 232 0.29 0.18 -15.71
C SER A 232 1.52 0.74 -14.99
N PRO A 233 1.40 1.79 -14.16
CA PRO A 233 2.53 2.28 -13.38
C PRO A 233 2.96 1.30 -12.28
N TRP A 234 2.07 0.36 -11.92
CA TRP A 234 2.28 -0.59 -10.85
C TRP A 234 3.30 -1.68 -11.20
N LYS A 235 4.13 -2.01 -10.23
CA LYS A 235 5.19 -3.02 -10.32
C LYS A 235 4.79 -4.22 -9.46
N ASP A 236 4.74 -5.40 -10.05
CA ASP A 236 4.31 -6.61 -9.35
C ASP A 236 5.42 -7.13 -8.42
N ILE A 237 5.08 -7.37 -7.15
CA ILE A 237 5.96 -7.97 -6.15
C ILE A 237 5.66 -9.46 -6.06
N ALA A 238 4.41 -9.77 -5.75
CA ALA A 238 3.94 -11.13 -5.52
C ALA A 238 2.46 -11.28 -5.88
N ILE A 239 2.09 -12.49 -6.30
CA ILE A 239 0.73 -12.95 -6.51
C ILE A 239 0.52 -14.16 -5.61
N LEU A 240 -0.30 -14.00 -4.57
CA LEU A 240 -0.68 -15.07 -3.66
C LEU A 240 -2.06 -15.56 -4.09
N THR A 241 -2.14 -16.76 -4.63
CA THR A 241 -3.37 -17.28 -5.26
C THR A 241 -3.87 -18.53 -4.57
N SER A 242 -5.18 -18.70 -4.54
CA SER A 242 -5.83 -19.96 -4.17
C SER A 242 -5.63 -21.07 -5.22
N ASN A 243 -5.29 -20.72 -6.47
CA ASN A 243 -5.08 -21.66 -7.57
C ASN A 243 -3.69 -21.46 -8.21
N VAL A 244 -2.69 -22.14 -7.66
CA VAL A 244 -1.29 -22.07 -8.13
C VAL A 244 -1.09 -22.52 -9.58
N LYS A 245 -2.04 -23.20 -10.22
CA LYS A 245 -1.97 -23.52 -11.65
C LYS A 245 -1.98 -22.27 -12.54
N ASN A 246 -2.47 -21.15 -12.02
CA ASN A 246 -2.45 -19.85 -12.71
C ASN A 246 -1.11 -19.11 -12.56
N CYS A 247 -0.15 -19.62 -11.77
CA CYS A 247 1.08 -18.89 -11.51
C CYS A 247 1.90 -18.62 -12.76
N ASP A 248 2.03 -19.59 -13.66
CA ASP A 248 2.75 -19.38 -14.92
C ASP A 248 2.10 -18.24 -15.72
N LEU A 249 0.77 -18.28 -15.89
CA LEU A 249 0.00 -17.23 -16.55
C LEU A 249 0.25 -15.85 -15.90
N PHE A 250 0.09 -15.74 -14.59
CA PHE A 250 0.25 -14.48 -13.86
C PHE A 250 1.66 -13.92 -14.02
N GLN A 251 2.68 -14.77 -13.91
CA GLN A 251 4.06 -14.33 -14.02
C GLN A 251 4.44 -13.95 -15.45
N THR A 252 3.99 -14.72 -16.46
CA THR A 252 4.30 -14.43 -17.87
C THR A 252 3.56 -13.23 -18.40
N GLU A 253 2.33 -12.98 -17.93
CA GLU A 253 1.52 -11.85 -18.38
C GLU A 253 1.73 -10.58 -17.54
N SER A 254 2.47 -10.65 -16.42
CA SER A 254 2.87 -9.48 -15.64
C SER A 254 3.59 -8.46 -16.52
N PHE A 255 3.30 -7.17 -16.31
CA PHE A 255 3.98 -6.09 -17.04
C PHE A 255 5.48 -6.00 -16.69
N ASN A 256 5.91 -6.61 -15.58
CA ASN A 256 7.32 -6.76 -15.27
C ASN A 256 8.06 -7.62 -16.31
N GLN A 257 7.37 -8.56 -16.96
CA GLN A 257 7.97 -9.59 -17.82
C GLN A 257 7.55 -9.47 -19.28
N LYS A 258 6.31 -9.05 -19.55
CA LYS A 258 5.76 -8.90 -20.90
C LYS A 258 5.40 -7.45 -21.16
N SER A 259 5.99 -6.90 -22.22
CA SER A 259 5.65 -5.57 -22.72
C SER A 259 4.16 -5.44 -23.01
N LYS A 260 3.68 -4.19 -22.98
CA LYS A 260 2.29 -3.85 -23.22
C LYS A 260 2.22 -2.76 -24.27
N PHE A 261 1.08 -2.67 -24.94
CA PHE A 261 0.94 -1.80 -26.09
C PHE A 261 -0.14 -0.74 -25.86
N LEU A 262 0.06 0.42 -26.48
CA LEU A 262 -0.93 1.47 -26.61
C LEU A 262 -1.01 1.91 -28.06
N CYS A 263 -2.20 2.37 -28.45
CA CYS A 263 -2.34 3.09 -29.72
C CYS A 263 -1.86 4.52 -29.53
N ILE A 264 -0.93 4.97 -30.38
CA ILE A 264 -0.44 6.35 -30.39
C ILE A 264 -0.97 7.08 -31.62
N GLU A 265 -1.74 8.12 -31.37
CA GLU A 265 -2.35 8.97 -32.38
C GLU A 265 -1.72 10.37 -32.36
N ASN A 266 -1.83 11.10 -33.46
CA ASN A 266 -1.49 12.52 -33.52
C ASN A 266 -2.73 13.38 -33.26
N TYR A 267 -2.53 14.60 -32.75
CA TYR A 267 -3.55 15.63 -32.87
C TYR A 267 -3.81 15.98 -34.34
N SER A 268 -5.07 16.33 -34.65
CA SER A 268 -5.46 16.71 -36.01
C SER A 268 -4.60 17.86 -36.53
N ASN A 269 -4.05 17.71 -37.74
CA ASN A 269 -3.17 18.69 -38.40
C ASN A 269 -1.90 19.06 -37.60
N SER A 270 -1.45 18.18 -36.69
CA SER A 270 -0.16 18.32 -35.98
C SER A 270 0.63 17.01 -36.00
N ASN A 271 1.95 17.12 -35.79
CA ASN A 271 2.81 15.97 -35.51
C ASN A 271 2.86 15.64 -34.00
N ASP A 272 2.22 16.46 -33.16
CA ASP A 272 2.13 16.25 -31.72
C ASP A 272 1.34 14.99 -31.39
N LYS A 273 1.88 14.19 -30.48
CA LYS A 273 1.29 12.92 -30.04
C LYS A 273 0.26 13.15 -28.96
N LYS A 274 -0.85 12.42 -29.02
CA LYS A 274 -1.81 12.31 -27.92
C LYS A 274 -1.28 11.37 -26.85
N HIS A 275 -1.51 11.71 -25.58
CA HIS A 275 -1.28 10.79 -24.44
C HIS A 275 -2.41 9.77 -24.28
N TRP A 276 -3.50 9.92 -25.03
CA TRP A 276 -4.69 9.07 -25.00
C TRP A 276 -5.04 8.56 -26.40
N SER A 277 -5.76 7.45 -26.45
CA SER A 277 -6.37 6.92 -27.68
C SER A 277 -7.64 6.17 -27.32
N LYS A 278 -8.63 6.18 -28.23
CA LYS A 278 -9.81 5.32 -28.11
C LYS A 278 -9.45 3.84 -28.27
N TRP A 279 -8.48 3.53 -29.13
CA TRP A 279 -8.26 2.19 -29.63
C TRP A 279 -7.39 1.36 -28.69
N ASN A 280 -7.90 0.20 -28.29
CA ASN A 280 -7.27 -0.68 -27.31
C ASN A 280 -6.68 -1.96 -27.94
N ASN A 281 -6.70 -2.08 -29.26
CA ASN A 281 -6.13 -3.20 -29.99
C ASN A 281 -5.43 -2.72 -31.27
N LYS A 282 -4.54 -3.57 -31.79
CA LYS A 282 -3.70 -3.27 -32.95
C LYS A 282 -4.51 -2.95 -34.21
N ASN A 283 -5.48 -3.80 -34.53
CA ASN A 283 -6.26 -3.69 -35.76
C ASN A 283 -6.99 -2.34 -35.85
N ASP A 284 -7.71 -1.98 -34.79
CA ASP A 284 -8.46 -0.73 -34.76
C ASP A 284 -7.54 0.49 -34.72
N CYS A 285 -6.41 0.38 -34.01
CA CYS A 285 -5.41 1.44 -33.99
C CYS A 285 -4.88 1.76 -35.39
N GLU A 286 -4.38 0.75 -36.09
CA GLU A 286 -3.74 0.90 -37.40
C GLU A 286 -4.75 1.30 -38.49
N THR A 287 -5.95 0.72 -38.45
CA THR A 287 -7.03 1.08 -39.39
C THR A 287 -7.46 2.54 -39.26
N ASN A 288 -7.32 3.12 -38.06
CA ASN A 288 -7.65 4.53 -37.80
C ASN A 288 -6.41 5.44 -37.83
N GLY A 289 -5.31 5.00 -38.46
CA GLY A 289 -4.11 5.82 -38.68
C GLY A 289 -3.22 6.02 -37.45
N GLY A 290 -3.49 5.33 -36.34
CA GLY A 290 -2.64 5.29 -35.17
C GLY A 290 -1.48 4.30 -35.31
N LYS A 291 -0.48 4.43 -34.45
CA LYS A 291 0.66 3.51 -34.36
C LYS A 291 0.55 2.63 -33.12
N TRP A 292 0.41 1.32 -33.31
CA TRP A 292 0.42 0.35 -32.21
C TRP A 292 1.83 0.22 -31.63
N THR A 293 2.07 0.84 -30.48
CA THR A 293 3.42 1.06 -29.94
C THR A 293 3.65 0.24 -28.68
N GLU A 294 4.81 -0.42 -28.61
CA GLU A 294 5.24 -1.26 -27.49
C GLU A 294 5.90 -0.42 -26.39
N PHE A 295 5.54 -0.73 -25.14
CA PHE A 295 6.06 -0.10 -23.93
C PHE A 295 6.54 -1.15 -22.93
N PHE A 296 7.51 -0.77 -22.11
CA PHE A 296 8.10 -1.62 -21.08
C PHE A 296 7.93 -1.00 -19.69
N ASN A 297 7.67 -1.84 -18.70
CA ASN A 297 7.81 -1.47 -17.30
C ASN A 297 9.30 -1.49 -16.92
N TYR A 298 9.65 -0.77 -15.86
CA TYR A 298 11.03 -0.61 -15.43
C TYR A 298 11.08 -0.33 -13.93
N LEU A 299 12.18 -0.74 -13.30
CA LEU A 299 12.49 -0.39 -11.92
C LEU A 299 12.85 1.09 -11.82
N GLU A 300 13.85 1.49 -12.62
CA GLU A 300 14.28 2.87 -12.81
C GLU A 300 14.86 3.10 -14.21
N LYS A 301 14.99 4.37 -14.60
CA LYS A 301 15.66 4.80 -15.83
C LYS A 301 17.13 5.08 -15.53
N ALA A 302 18.04 4.42 -16.25
CA ALA A 302 19.48 4.65 -16.15
C ALA A 302 19.91 5.78 -17.08
N THR A 303 19.55 7.02 -16.72
CA THR A 303 19.65 8.21 -17.59
C THR A 303 21.07 8.59 -18.04
N HIS A 304 22.10 8.01 -17.42
CA HIS A 304 23.51 8.21 -17.77
C HIS A 304 23.96 7.35 -18.96
N PHE A 305 23.17 6.34 -19.36
CA PHE A 305 23.40 5.58 -20.59
C PHE A 305 22.48 6.11 -21.68
N ASN A 306 23.07 6.75 -22.69
CA ASN A 306 22.36 7.46 -23.76
C ASN A 306 22.38 6.73 -25.12
N ASP A 307 22.93 5.52 -25.17
CA ASP A 307 22.92 4.67 -26.35
C ASP A 307 22.69 3.20 -25.99
N GLU A 308 22.20 2.44 -26.96
CA GLU A 308 21.80 1.05 -26.80
C GLU A 308 22.96 0.15 -26.37
N SER A 309 24.15 0.34 -26.97
CA SER A 309 25.33 -0.49 -26.68
C SER A 309 25.81 -0.30 -25.24
N LYS A 310 25.88 0.94 -24.75
CA LYS A 310 26.26 1.24 -23.37
C LYS A 310 25.20 0.74 -22.39
N CYS A 311 23.93 0.86 -22.74
CA CYS A 311 22.85 0.36 -21.90
C CYS A 311 22.94 -1.16 -21.71
N GLN A 312 23.02 -1.90 -22.82
CA GLN A 312 22.99 -3.36 -22.80
C GLN A 312 24.26 -3.96 -22.17
N SER A 313 25.42 -3.31 -22.32
CA SER A 313 26.69 -3.78 -21.76
C SER A 313 26.76 -3.77 -20.23
N GLN A 314 25.82 -3.10 -19.55
CA GLN A 314 25.73 -3.11 -18.08
C GLN A 314 24.96 -4.31 -17.51
N THR A 315 24.36 -5.13 -18.37
CA THR A 315 23.60 -6.30 -17.93
C THR A 315 24.52 -7.29 -17.22
N THR A 316 24.09 -7.73 -16.05
CA THR A 316 24.73 -8.77 -15.23
C THR A 316 23.72 -9.88 -14.97
N ASP A 317 24.13 -10.92 -14.23
CA ASP A 317 23.24 -11.96 -13.72
C ASP A 317 22.19 -11.41 -12.74
N LYS A 318 22.47 -10.28 -12.07
CA LYS A 318 21.60 -9.67 -11.05
C LYS A 318 20.79 -8.48 -11.52
N ILE A 319 21.27 -7.74 -12.52
CA ILE A 319 20.62 -6.53 -13.04
C ILE A 319 20.56 -6.61 -14.55
N ILE A 320 19.34 -6.50 -15.09
CA ILE A 320 19.11 -6.52 -16.53
C ILE A 320 18.81 -5.10 -17.02
N TYR A 321 19.60 -4.63 -17.99
CA TYR A 321 19.40 -3.34 -18.65
C TYR A 321 18.81 -3.56 -20.04
N LYS A 322 17.87 -2.70 -20.45
CA LYS A 322 17.22 -2.78 -21.76
C LYS A 322 17.01 -1.40 -22.36
N TRP A 323 17.40 -1.25 -23.63
CA TRP A 323 17.12 -0.06 -24.43
C TRP A 323 15.72 -0.14 -25.05
N ALA A 324 14.76 0.58 -24.49
CA ALA A 324 13.35 0.44 -24.85
C ALA A 324 12.52 1.70 -24.54
N LEU A 325 11.27 1.73 -25.00
CA LEU A 325 10.31 2.78 -24.63
C LEU A 325 9.72 2.47 -23.24
N PRO A 326 9.94 3.33 -22.24
CA PRO A 326 9.28 3.18 -20.95
C PRO A 326 7.80 3.55 -21.05
N TYR A 327 6.95 2.97 -20.19
CA TYR A 327 5.50 3.22 -20.22
C TYR A 327 5.10 4.69 -20.02
N ASP A 328 5.97 5.50 -19.41
CA ASP A 328 5.79 6.92 -19.15
C ASP A 328 6.56 7.81 -20.15
N ALA A 329 6.91 7.27 -21.33
CA ALA A 329 7.66 8.01 -22.34
C ALA A 329 6.90 9.28 -22.80
N ILE A 330 7.58 10.42 -22.73
CA ILE A 330 7.08 11.71 -23.25
C ILE A 330 7.27 11.78 -24.77
N ASP A 331 8.34 11.19 -25.29
CA ASP A 331 8.62 11.09 -26.73
C ASP A 331 8.74 9.61 -27.13
N ILE A 332 7.77 9.13 -27.90
CA ILE A 332 7.71 7.74 -28.38
C ILE A 332 8.77 7.38 -29.43
N ASN A 333 9.55 8.35 -29.92
CA ASN A 333 10.69 8.09 -30.80
C ASN A 333 11.99 7.93 -30.03
N ARG A 334 12.00 8.27 -28.74
CA ARG A 334 13.20 8.23 -27.91
C ARG A 334 13.13 7.06 -26.93
N LYS A 335 13.80 5.96 -27.30
CA LYS A 335 14.11 4.89 -26.35
C LYS A 335 15.04 5.40 -25.26
N GLU A 336 14.92 4.78 -24.08
CA GLU A 336 15.74 5.08 -22.91
C GLU A 336 16.36 3.79 -22.37
N CYS A 337 17.41 3.92 -21.54
CA CYS A 337 17.99 2.77 -20.85
C CYS A 337 17.20 2.45 -19.58
N LEU A 338 16.59 1.27 -19.55
CA LEU A 338 15.70 0.82 -18.48
C LEU A 338 16.38 -0.27 -17.65
N VAL A 339 16.33 -0.15 -16.33
CA VAL A 339 16.60 -1.27 -15.42
C VAL A 339 15.32 -2.08 -15.32
N LEU A 340 15.34 -3.35 -15.73
CA LEU A 340 14.14 -4.19 -15.72
C LEU A 340 13.78 -4.67 -14.31
N LEU A 341 12.48 -4.95 -14.14
CA LEU A 341 11.93 -5.50 -12.90
C LEU A 341 12.15 -7.02 -12.85
N PRO A 342 12.31 -7.59 -11.65
CA PRO A 342 12.32 -9.03 -11.50
C PRO A 342 10.95 -9.63 -11.82
N LYS A 343 10.97 -10.93 -12.16
CA LYS A 343 9.77 -11.76 -12.25
C LYS A 343 9.05 -11.75 -10.89
N PRO A 344 7.73 -11.48 -10.83
CA PRO A 344 7.03 -11.46 -9.56
C PRO A 344 6.97 -12.86 -8.95
N VAL A 345 6.96 -12.94 -7.62
CA VAL A 345 6.76 -14.20 -6.91
C VAL A 345 5.32 -14.66 -7.14
N CYS A 346 5.10 -15.95 -7.38
CA CYS A 346 3.75 -16.51 -7.35
C CYS A 346 3.73 -17.78 -6.53
N ARG A 347 2.82 -17.85 -5.55
CA ARG A 347 2.67 -19.01 -4.67
C ARG A 347 1.26 -19.09 -4.10
N GLN A 348 0.99 -20.18 -3.39
CA GLN A 348 -0.27 -20.39 -2.70
C GLN A 348 -0.50 -19.26 -1.67
N ALA A 349 -1.71 -18.70 -1.64
CA ALA A 349 -2.14 -17.80 -0.58
C ALA A 349 -2.32 -18.55 0.74
N GLU A 350 -1.98 -17.89 1.84
CA GLU A 350 -2.26 -18.41 3.17
C GLU A 350 -3.77 -18.59 3.34
N TRP A 351 -4.17 -19.69 3.99
CA TRP A 351 -5.58 -19.86 4.34
C TRP A 351 -5.94 -18.84 5.42
N THR A 352 -7.08 -18.18 5.25
CA THR A 352 -7.59 -17.18 6.18
C THR A 352 -9.09 -17.36 6.37
N ARG A 353 -9.57 -17.26 7.61
CA ARG A 353 -10.97 -17.54 7.95
C ARG A 353 -11.91 -16.44 7.46
N SER A 354 -12.93 -16.80 6.70
CA SER A 354 -14.00 -15.88 6.29
C SER A 354 -14.75 -15.28 7.49
N ASN A 355 -15.10 -14.01 7.36
CA ASN A 355 -15.80 -13.15 8.33
C ASN A 355 -15.10 -12.96 9.68
N HIS A 356 -13.78 -13.17 9.75
CA HIS A 356 -12.99 -13.06 10.98
C HIS A 356 -11.71 -12.22 10.79
N LEU A 357 -11.75 -11.22 9.90
CA LEU A 357 -10.59 -10.41 9.50
C LEU A 357 -9.38 -11.26 9.07
N GLY A 358 -9.62 -12.48 8.60
CA GLY A 358 -8.60 -13.26 7.92
C GLY A 358 -7.52 -13.90 8.80
N ASN A 359 -7.78 -14.23 10.07
CA ASN A 359 -6.80 -14.99 10.86
C ASN A 359 -6.40 -16.29 10.13
N THR A 360 -5.09 -16.54 10.05
CA THR A 360 -4.53 -17.80 9.53
C THR A 360 -4.81 -18.94 10.49
N LYS A 361 -4.49 -20.17 10.08
CA LYS A 361 -4.66 -21.37 10.93
C LYS A 361 -3.88 -21.28 12.25
N ASP A 362 -2.81 -20.50 12.28
CA ASP A 362 -1.97 -20.28 13.47
C ASP A 362 -2.43 -19.09 14.33
N GLY A 363 -3.58 -18.48 14.01
CA GLY A 363 -4.14 -17.36 14.76
C GLY A 363 -3.39 -16.04 14.55
N LYS A 364 -2.63 -15.91 13.46
CA LYS A 364 -1.89 -14.70 13.08
C LYS A 364 -2.57 -14.02 11.89
N ALA A 365 -2.31 -12.73 11.70
CA ALA A 365 -2.69 -12.05 10.47
C ALA A 365 -1.84 -12.60 9.29
N PRO A 366 -2.40 -12.66 8.07
CA PRO A 366 -1.67 -13.10 6.90
C PRO A 366 -0.54 -12.13 6.58
N SER A 367 0.58 -12.68 6.09
CA SER A 367 1.80 -11.88 5.89
C SER A 367 2.65 -12.31 4.70
N PHE A 368 3.54 -11.42 4.28
CA PHE A 368 4.51 -11.68 3.21
C PHE A 368 5.82 -10.92 3.44
N GLU A 369 6.95 -11.62 3.49
CA GLU A 369 8.28 -10.98 3.55
C GLU A 369 8.64 -10.38 2.19
N TRP A 370 8.53 -9.06 2.05
CA TRP A 370 8.92 -8.35 0.83
C TRP A 370 10.40 -8.01 0.85
N LYS A 371 11.17 -8.60 -0.07
CA LYS A 371 12.50 -8.14 -0.44
C LYS A 371 12.41 -6.78 -1.14
N LEU A 372 12.84 -5.73 -0.45
CA LEU A 372 12.81 -4.38 -0.98
C LEU A 372 13.75 -4.26 -2.20
N PRO A 373 13.38 -3.50 -3.24
CA PRO A 373 14.19 -3.40 -4.45
C PRO A 373 15.54 -2.73 -4.20
N TYR A 374 16.55 -3.12 -5.00
CA TYR A 374 17.83 -2.43 -5.12
C TYR A 374 17.78 -1.51 -6.34
N PHE A 375 18.04 -0.21 -6.17
CA PHE A 375 18.14 0.75 -7.28
C PHE A 375 19.62 1.02 -7.58
N PRO A 376 20.16 0.55 -8.73
CA PRO A 376 21.51 0.89 -9.19
C PRO A 376 21.89 2.38 -9.10
N SER A 377 20.95 3.31 -9.28
CA SER A 377 21.23 4.75 -9.18
C SER A 377 21.68 5.20 -7.79
N LYS A 378 21.47 4.40 -6.75
CA LYS A 378 21.66 4.78 -5.34
C LYS A 378 20.96 6.09 -4.98
N LYS A 379 19.82 6.40 -5.62
CA LYS A 379 18.96 7.54 -5.26
C LYS A 379 17.90 7.10 -4.27
N ILE A 380 17.48 8.01 -3.39
CA ILE A 380 16.31 7.81 -2.54
C ILE A 380 15.07 7.75 -3.43
N GLN A 381 14.22 6.74 -3.22
CA GLN A 381 12.96 6.59 -3.94
C GLN A 381 11.80 6.88 -2.99
N LYS A 382 10.82 7.67 -3.43
CA LYS A 382 9.52 7.82 -2.77
C LYS A 382 8.55 6.83 -3.40
N CYS A 383 7.96 5.97 -2.59
CA CYS A 383 7.18 4.83 -3.03
C CYS A 383 5.84 4.72 -2.32
N VAL A 384 4.91 4.01 -2.94
CA VAL A 384 3.62 3.62 -2.37
C VAL A 384 3.43 2.14 -2.63
N PHE A 385 2.90 1.42 -1.64
CA PHE A 385 2.52 0.02 -1.74
C PHE A 385 1.01 -0.11 -1.94
N ARG A 386 0.59 -1.10 -2.72
CA ARG A 386 -0.80 -1.48 -2.96
C ARG A 386 -0.97 -2.99 -2.78
N ILE A 387 -2.05 -3.36 -2.11
CA ILE A 387 -2.57 -4.73 -2.12
C ILE A 387 -3.92 -4.74 -2.82
N ARG A 388 -4.10 -5.64 -3.79
CA ARG A 388 -5.42 -5.95 -4.38
C ARG A 388 -5.86 -7.32 -3.94
N TYR A 389 -7.13 -7.46 -3.65
CA TYR A 389 -7.76 -8.70 -3.23
C TYR A 389 -8.93 -8.99 -4.16
N ASN A 390 -8.64 -9.86 -5.12
CA ASN A 390 -9.59 -10.30 -6.12
C ASN A 390 -10.24 -11.57 -5.60
N ILE A 391 -11.53 -11.50 -5.29
CA ILE A 391 -12.29 -12.67 -4.86
C ILE A 391 -13.28 -13.09 -5.92
N THR A 392 -13.54 -14.38 -5.99
CA THR A 392 -14.71 -14.94 -6.68
C THR A 392 -15.28 -16.08 -5.85
N THR A 393 -16.58 -16.28 -5.95
CA THR A 393 -17.29 -17.42 -5.39
C THR A 393 -17.60 -18.39 -6.51
N ASP A 394 -17.51 -19.69 -6.24
CA ASP A 394 -17.80 -20.76 -7.22
C ASP A 394 -19.32 -21.00 -7.38
N ASP A 395 -20.12 -19.94 -7.25
CA ASP A 395 -21.58 -20.03 -7.38
C ASP A 395 -22.03 -20.40 -8.81
N TYR A 396 -21.16 -20.21 -9.81
CA TYR A 396 -21.39 -20.50 -11.24
C TYR A 396 -20.10 -20.94 -11.95
N ASP A 397 -20.21 -21.45 -13.18
CA ASP A 397 -19.04 -21.85 -13.99
C ASP A 397 -18.05 -20.68 -14.15
N PRO A 398 -16.77 -20.83 -13.75
CA PRO A 398 -15.77 -19.77 -13.87
C PRO A 398 -15.38 -19.41 -15.32
N LYS A 399 -15.81 -20.17 -16.33
CA LYS A 399 -15.46 -19.95 -17.75
C LYS A 399 -16.44 -19.04 -18.49
N ILE A 400 -16.67 -17.83 -17.98
CA ILE A 400 -17.57 -16.84 -18.59
C ILE A 400 -16.82 -15.62 -19.14
N ASP A 401 -17.23 -15.16 -20.33
CA ASP A 401 -16.69 -14.00 -21.04
C ASP A 401 -17.83 -13.05 -21.49
N SER A 402 -17.51 -12.06 -22.32
CA SER A 402 -18.51 -11.12 -22.82
C SER A 402 -19.66 -11.74 -23.63
N LYS A 403 -19.52 -12.96 -24.16
CA LYS A 403 -20.61 -13.67 -24.86
C LYS A 403 -21.76 -14.04 -23.91
N SER A 404 -21.48 -14.02 -22.62
CA SER A 404 -22.44 -14.27 -21.53
C SER A 404 -23.00 -12.97 -20.93
N ASN A 405 -22.85 -11.80 -21.56
CA ASN A 405 -23.39 -10.55 -21.00
C ASN A 405 -24.89 -10.36 -21.28
N GLY A 406 -25.51 -9.46 -20.53
CA GLY A 406 -26.91 -9.05 -20.70
C GLY A 406 -27.89 -10.18 -20.44
N GLN A 407 -28.83 -10.40 -21.35
CA GLN A 407 -29.87 -11.42 -21.20
C GLN A 407 -29.32 -12.86 -21.10
N LYS A 408 -28.12 -13.09 -21.66
CA LYS A 408 -27.42 -14.39 -21.65
C LYS A 408 -26.63 -14.64 -20.37
N SER A 409 -26.58 -13.68 -19.45
CA SER A 409 -25.86 -13.84 -18.19
C SER A 409 -26.42 -15.00 -17.38
N PRO A 410 -25.58 -15.98 -16.98
CA PRO A 410 -25.99 -17.04 -16.08
C PRO A 410 -26.32 -16.50 -14.68
N ILE A 411 -25.91 -15.27 -14.39
CA ILE A 411 -26.07 -14.59 -13.11
C ILE A 411 -26.90 -13.33 -13.35
N LYS A 412 -27.99 -13.21 -12.61
CA LYS A 412 -28.89 -12.05 -12.65
C LYS A 412 -29.04 -11.49 -11.25
N ASN A 413 -29.38 -10.22 -11.13
CA ASN A 413 -29.73 -9.66 -9.83
C ASN A 413 -30.97 -10.33 -9.24
N ASN A 414 -30.87 -10.75 -7.97
CA ASN A 414 -31.91 -11.34 -7.15
C ASN A 414 -32.81 -12.37 -7.89
N PRO A 415 -32.23 -13.44 -8.47
CA PRO A 415 -32.96 -14.37 -9.31
C PRO A 415 -33.96 -15.17 -8.48
N GLN A 416 -35.10 -15.47 -9.10
CA GLN A 416 -36.06 -16.44 -8.56
C GLN A 416 -35.63 -17.85 -8.93
N ILE A 417 -35.56 -18.74 -7.94
CA ILE A 417 -35.24 -20.15 -8.10
C ILE A 417 -36.44 -21.02 -7.71
N LYS A 418 -36.70 -22.07 -8.48
CA LYS A 418 -37.72 -23.08 -8.16
C LYS A 418 -37.04 -24.23 -7.42
N ILE A 419 -37.51 -24.54 -6.22
CA ILE A 419 -36.91 -25.60 -5.39
C ILE A 419 -37.55 -26.99 -5.62
N GLY A 420 -38.42 -27.13 -6.62
CA GLY A 420 -39.05 -28.40 -6.98
C GLY A 420 -40.19 -28.86 -6.05
N ALA A 421 -40.17 -28.51 -4.76
CA ALA A 421 -41.27 -28.79 -3.83
C ALA A 421 -42.48 -27.87 -4.09
N ASN A 422 -43.59 -28.42 -4.57
CA ASN A 422 -44.85 -27.71 -4.83
C ASN A 422 -44.74 -26.42 -5.68
N ASN A 423 -43.78 -26.36 -6.62
CA ASN A 423 -43.48 -25.14 -7.39
C ASN A 423 -43.14 -23.91 -6.52
N GLN A 424 -42.70 -24.11 -5.28
CA GLN A 424 -42.28 -23.02 -4.40
C GLN A 424 -41.11 -22.25 -5.06
N VAL A 425 -41.27 -20.93 -5.11
CA VAL A 425 -40.26 -20.01 -5.63
C VAL A 425 -39.58 -19.33 -4.46
N LEU A 426 -38.26 -19.45 -4.38
CA LEU A 426 -37.42 -18.66 -3.48
C LEU A 426 -36.67 -17.59 -4.29
N ARG A 427 -36.19 -16.55 -3.61
CA ARG A 427 -35.36 -15.50 -4.22
C ARG A 427 -33.98 -15.56 -3.59
N LEU A 428 -32.95 -15.70 -4.41
CA LEU A 428 -31.58 -15.54 -3.95
C LEU A 428 -31.28 -14.04 -3.77
N ALA A 429 -30.50 -13.68 -2.75
CA ALA A 429 -30.05 -12.31 -2.51
C ALA A 429 -28.74 -12.02 -3.25
N LEU A 430 -28.72 -12.26 -4.56
CA LEU A 430 -27.53 -12.05 -5.39
C LEU A 430 -27.48 -10.64 -5.95
N ASN A 431 -26.31 -10.01 -5.83
CA ASN A 431 -25.99 -8.74 -6.47
C ASN A 431 -24.88 -8.97 -7.51
N THR A 432 -25.18 -8.81 -8.79
CA THR A 432 -24.21 -9.03 -9.89
C THR A 432 -23.07 -8.02 -9.90
N ALA A 433 -23.24 -6.86 -9.25
CA ALA A 433 -22.14 -5.92 -8.99
C ALA A 433 -21.20 -6.43 -7.87
N GLN A 434 -21.66 -7.37 -7.04
CA GLN A 434 -20.88 -8.01 -5.98
C GLN A 434 -20.41 -9.43 -6.35
N TYR A 435 -20.78 -9.92 -7.54
CA TYR A 435 -20.30 -11.20 -8.03
C TYR A 435 -18.85 -11.07 -8.49
N GLY A 436 -17.91 -11.62 -7.73
CA GLY A 436 -16.48 -11.44 -7.94
C GLY A 436 -16.05 -9.97 -7.76
N ARG A 437 -15.22 -9.69 -6.76
CA ARG A 437 -14.96 -8.31 -6.35
C ARG A 437 -13.49 -8.07 -6.16
N VAL A 438 -13.07 -6.84 -6.44
CA VAL A 438 -11.71 -6.38 -6.18
C VAL A 438 -11.77 -5.33 -5.09
N PHE A 439 -11.11 -5.65 -3.99
CA PHE A 439 -10.84 -4.71 -2.91
C PHE A 439 -9.38 -4.30 -2.98
N GLN A 440 -9.07 -3.16 -2.39
CA GLN A 440 -7.68 -2.76 -2.26
C GLN A 440 -7.48 -1.88 -1.05
N ASP A 441 -6.23 -1.87 -0.60
CA ASP A 441 -5.72 -0.81 0.26
C ASP A 441 -4.35 -0.38 -0.25
N ARG A 442 -3.98 0.86 0.06
CA ARG A 442 -2.70 1.46 -0.36
C ARG A 442 -2.06 2.14 0.81
N SER A 443 -0.74 2.00 0.94
CA SER A 443 0.00 2.69 1.98
C SER A 443 0.02 4.21 1.75
N HIS A 444 0.37 4.96 2.79
CA HIS A 444 0.95 6.29 2.60
C HIS A 444 2.31 6.19 1.91
N SER A 445 2.83 7.33 1.44
CA SER A 445 4.16 7.35 0.83
C SER A 445 5.27 7.05 1.85
N PHE A 446 6.25 6.23 1.44
CA PHE A 446 7.43 5.90 2.23
C PHE A 446 8.70 6.04 1.38
N LEU A 447 9.86 6.06 2.02
CA LEU A 447 11.15 6.23 1.36
C LEU A 447 11.93 4.92 1.33
N LEU A 448 12.49 4.60 0.17
CA LEU A 448 13.55 3.60 0.03
C LEU A 448 14.90 4.31 -0.07
N ILE A 449 15.69 4.27 1.00
CA ILE A 449 16.97 4.95 1.10
C ILE A 449 18.13 4.04 0.65
N PRO A 450 19.16 4.58 0.00
CA PRO A 450 20.32 3.80 -0.43
C PRO A 450 21.00 3.12 0.76
N ARG A 451 21.52 1.93 0.51
CA ARG A 451 22.32 1.20 1.48
C ARG A 451 23.73 1.81 1.57
N PRO A 452 24.20 2.22 2.76
CA PRO A 452 25.61 2.60 2.95
C PRO A 452 26.55 1.41 2.73
N ASP A 453 27.74 1.66 2.17
CA ASP A 453 28.68 0.60 1.82
C ASP A 453 29.14 -0.22 3.04
N GLN A 454 29.13 0.38 4.24
CA GLN A 454 29.53 -0.29 5.50
C GLN A 454 28.61 -1.46 5.91
N ILE A 455 27.38 -1.51 5.39
CA ILE A 455 26.39 -2.54 5.70
C ILE A 455 25.98 -3.35 4.46
N SER A 456 26.82 -3.32 3.41
CA SER A 456 26.57 -3.97 2.12
C SER A 456 26.26 -5.47 2.20
N ASN A 457 26.79 -6.18 3.20
CA ASN A 457 26.71 -7.64 3.31
C ASN A 457 25.76 -8.15 4.41
N SER A 458 25.11 -7.29 5.19
CA SER A 458 24.21 -7.72 6.28
C SER A 458 22.74 -7.73 5.85
N LYS A 459 21.98 -8.79 6.13
CA LYS A 459 20.52 -8.77 5.88
C LYS A 459 19.89 -7.76 6.84
N ILE A 460 18.97 -6.92 6.38
CA ILE A 460 18.28 -5.93 7.22
C ILE A 460 16.83 -6.39 7.40
N HIS A 461 16.42 -6.57 8.65
CA HIS A 461 15.04 -6.87 9.03
C HIS A 461 14.38 -5.60 9.58
N ASN A 462 13.20 -5.24 9.09
CA ASN A 462 12.47 -4.07 9.58
C ASN A 462 11.52 -4.49 10.71
N LEU A 463 11.70 -3.87 11.89
CA LEU A 463 10.83 -3.98 13.05
C LEU A 463 10.05 -2.66 13.21
N ASN A 464 8.75 -2.74 12.98
CA ASN A 464 7.85 -1.59 12.98
C ASN A 464 6.79 -1.69 14.09
N VAL A 465 5.88 -0.71 14.10
CA VAL A 465 4.63 -0.75 14.88
C VAL A 465 3.42 -0.62 13.94
N ARG A 466 2.53 -1.62 13.99
CA ARG A 466 1.21 -1.56 13.34
C ARG A 466 0.18 -0.90 14.25
N GLY A 467 -1.02 -0.67 13.72
CA GLY A 467 -2.17 -0.27 14.53
C GLY A 467 -2.27 1.21 14.87
N LYS A 468 -3.34 1.55 15.58
CA LYS A 468 -3.67 2.91 16.04
C LYS A 468 -4.21 2.90 17.47
N ARG A 469 -4.36 4.09 18.06
CA ARG A 469 -4.81 4.25 19.44
C ARG A 469 -6.29 3.87 19.58
N GLY A 470 -6.60 3.08 20.59
CA GLY A 470 -7.93 2.60 20.94
C GLY A 470 -7.90 1.13 21.34
N ASN A 471 -9.00 0.65 21.94
CA ASN A 471 -9.23 -0.78 22.16
C ASN A 471 -9.78 -1.46 20.88
N ILE A 472 -9.91 -2.80 20.90
CA ILE A 472 -10.37 -3.59 19.75
C ILE A 472 -11.66 -3.06 19.09
N VAL A 473 -12.62 -2.59 19.89
CA VAL A 473 -13.91 -2.10 19.39
C VAL A 473 -13.75 -0.72 18.75
N GLN A 474 -12.94 0.15 19.34
CA GLN A 474 -12.72 1.51 18.88
C GLN A 474 -11.93 1.59 17.57
N VAL A 475 -10.89 0.75 17.44
CA VAL A 475 -10.01 0.78 16.27
C VAL A 475 -10.56 0.00 15.08
N TYR A 476 -11.50 -0.91 15.32
CA TYR A 476 -12.11 -1.75 14.28
C TYR A 476 -12.59 -0.91 13.08
N PRO A 477 -12.32 -1.35 11.84
CA PRO A 477 -11.66 -2.61 11.43
C PRO A 477 -10.14 -2.49 11.22
N ALA A 478 -9.49 -1.43 11.70
CA ALA A 478 -8.04 -1.48 11.91
C ALA A 478 -7.72 -2.30 13.18
N VAL A 479 -6.45 -2.33 13.58
CA VAL A 479 -5.99 -3.07 14.76
C VAL A 479 -5.34 -2.14 15.79
N GLU A 480 -5.25 -2.62 17.03
CA GLU A 480 -4.52 -1.95 18.11
C GLU A 480 -3.01 -1.97 17.85
N TYR A 481 -2.27 -1.21 18.66
CA TYR A 481 -0.83 -1.20 18.58
C TYR A 481 -0.22 -2.57 18.83
N ASP A 482 0.69 -2.93 17.94
CA ASP A 482 1.54 -4.08 18.14
C ASP A 482 2.88 -3.90 17.42
N PHE A 483 3.91 -4.60 17.87
CA PHE A 483 5.16 -4.70 17.09
C PHE A 483 4.93 -5.59 15.87
N ILE A 484 5.62 -5.32 14.77
CA ILE A 484 5.51 -6.15 13.56
C ILE A 484 6.90 -6.32 12.93
N PRO A 485 7.43 -7.56 12.89
CA PRO A 485 6.90 -8.77 13.53
C PRO A 485 7.01 -8.76 15.07
N ASN A 486 6.10 -9.44 15.76
CA ASN A 486 6.19 -9.67 17.21
C ASN A 486 7.33 -10.63 17.56
N ASP A 487 7.55 -11.64 16.71
CA ASP A 487 8.62 -12.63 16.88
C ASP A 487 9.60 -12.47 15.72
N LEU A 488 10.69 -11.75 15.96
CA LEU A 488 11.73 -11.54 14.98
C LEU A 488 12.89 -12.52 15.22
N THR A 489 13.23 -13.31 14.21
CA THR A 489 14.40 -14.19 14.23
C THR A 489 15.50 -13.61 13.34
N VAL A 490 16.71 -13.49 13.89
CA VAL A 490 17.87 -12.90 13.20
C VAL A 490 19.13 -13.73 13.44
N ASN A 491 20.11 -13.59 12.55
CA ASN A 491 21.47 -14.06 12.78
C ASN A 491 22.35 -12.95 13.38
N THR A 492 23.49 -13.31 13.94
CA THR A 492 24.48 -12.38 14.53
C THR A 492 25.06 -11.39 13.51
N ASN A 493 25.06 -11.76 12.22
CA ASN A 493 25.49 -10.91 11.12
C ASN A 493 24.38 -10.02 10.53
N ASP A 494 23.13 -10.26 10.91
CA ASP A 494 21.98 -9.49 10.44
C ASP A 494 21.89 -8.14 11.17
N LEU A 495 21.10 -7.23 10.61
CA LEU A 495 20.76 -5.95 11.18
C LEU A 495 19.25 -5.85 11.38
N VAL A 496 18.84 -5.17 12.43
CA VAL A 496 17.45 -4.83 12.71
C VAL A 496 17.30 -3.32 12.61
N HIS A 497 16.42 -2.88 11.72
CA HIS A 497 16.01 -1.49 11.62
C HIS A 497 14.71 -1.29 12.41
N ILE A 498 14.80 -0.60 13.55
CA ILE A 498 13.66 -0.33 14.43
C ILE A 498 13.16 1.09 14.16
N GLN A 499 11.90 1.24 13.76
CA GLN A 499 11.26 2.54 13.53
C GLN A 499 9.75 2.46 13.80
N TRP A 500 9.06 3.60 13.82
CA TRP A 500 7.59 3.62 13.78
C TRP A 500 7.06 4.97 13.30
N THR A 501 5.77 4.98 12.97
CA THR A 501 5.03 6.18 12.66
C THR A 501 3.81 6.33 13.57
N GLY A 502 3.39 7.55 13.83
CA GLY A 502 2.21 7.87 14.63
C GLY A 502 1.60 9.20 14.21
N SER A 503 0.33 9.41 14.53
CA SER A 503 -0.38 10.67 14.32
C SER A 503 -0.65 11.43 15.63
N ASN A 504 -0.88 12.74 15.52
CA ASN A 504 -1.34 13.66 16.56
C ASN A 504 -2.80 14.05 16.39
N THR A 505 -3.52 13.39 15.48
CA THR A 505 -4.90 13.73 15.14
C THR A 505 -5.88 12.60 15.40
N HIS A 506 -5.49 11.42 15.87
CA HIS A 506 -6.37 10.25 15.90
C HIS A 506 -7.26 10.16 17.15
N ASN A 507 -8.50 10.63 17.07
CA ASN A 507 -9.38 10.78 18.25
C ASN A 507 -10.65 9.92 18.29
N ASN A 508 -10.99 9.15 17.25
CA ASN A 508 -12.19 8.28 17.17
C ASN A 508 -13.48 8.95 17.71
N GLY A 509 -13.56 10.29 17.63
CA GLY A 509 -14.48 11.05 18.49
C GLY A 509 -15.94 11.00 18.05
N GLN A 510 -16.22 10.55 16.83
CA GLN A 510 -17.56 10.48 16.24
C GLN A 510 -17.65 9.38 15.17
N PRO A 511 -18.86 8.81 14.94
CA PRO A 511 -20.12 9.07 15.65
C PRO A 511 -20.20 8.40 17.04
N GLU A 512 -20.80 9.08 18.02
CA GLU A 512 -21.07 8.53 19.37
C GLU A 512 -22.20 7.48 19.38
N GLY A 513 -22.14 6.53 20.32
CA GLY A 513 -23.23 5.57 20.58
C GLY A 513 -23.16 4.23 19.84
N ASP A 514 -22.12 4.00 19.03
CA ASP A 514 -21.88 2.70 18.35
C ASP A 514 -20.97 1.75 19.16
N GLY A 515 -20.53 2.18 20.35
CA GLY A 515 -19.56 1.47 21.20
C GLY A 515 -18.11 1.56 20.71
N GLN A 516 -17.89 2.18 19.55
CA GLN A 516 -16.60 2.30 18.88
C GLN A 516 -16.07 3.75 18.89
N SER A 517 -16.78 4.69 19.53
CA SER A 517 -16.26 6.02 19.85
C SER A 517 -15.24 5.97 20.98
N GLY A 518 -14.22 6.82 20.93
CA GLY A 518 -13.22 6.97 22.00
C GLY A 518 -11.84 6.46 21.61
N SER A 519 -10.84 6.86 22.41
CA SER A 519 -9.43 6.65 22.10
C SER A 519 -8.70 6.05 23.31
N ASP A 520 -9.16 4.88 23.76
CA ASP A 520 -8.55 4.17 24.88
C ASP A 520 -7.05 4.01 24.65
N GLY A 521 -6.28 4.33 25.68
CA GLY A 521 -4.84 4.46 25.61
C GLY A 521 -4.36 5.36 26.73
N GLN A 522 -3.07 5.35 27.01
CA GLN A 522 -2.50 6.24 28.04
C GLN A 522 -2.31 7.66 27.49
N GLY A 523 -2.16 8.66 28.38
CA GLY A 523 -1.93 10.09 28.09
C GLY A 523 -2.84 10.75 27.04
N ARG A 524 -2.37 11.80 26.35
CA ARG A 524 -3.26 12.71 25.58
C ARG A 524 -4.00 11.99 24.45
N ALA A 525 -5.32 12.13 24.44
CA ALA A 525 -6.18 11.71 23.33
C ALA A 525 -5.68 12.32 22.01
N GLY A 526 -5.73 11.56 20.93
CA GLY A 526 -5.31 12.05 19.60
C GLY A 526 -3.88 11.70 19.26
N ASN A 527 -3.08 11.40 20.28
CA ASN A 527 -1.66 11.14 20.14
C ASN A 527 -1.38 9.65 20.10
N ASP A 528 -0.81 9.23 18.98
CA ASP A 528 -0.16 7.96 18.80
C ASP A 528 1.29 8.09 19.26
N ARG A 529 1.67 7.32 20.28
CA ARG A 529 3.04 7.27 20.81
C ARG A 529 3.42 5.83 21.04
N ASN A 530 4.68 5.51 20.79
CA ASN A 530 5.25 4.20 20.99
C ASN A 530 6.63 4.35 21.59
N ASN A 531 7.06 3.37 22.37
CA ASN A 531 8.43 3.27 22.83
C ASN A 531 8.84 1.80 22.92
N LEU A 532 10.11 1.56 23.19
CA LEU A 532 10.64 0.21 23.37
C LEU A 532 11.50 0.17 24.64
N VAL A 533 11.10 -0.69 25.57
CA VAL A 533 11.82 -0.96 26.82
C VAL A 533 12.01 -2.46 26.99
N GLN A 534 13.12 -2.88 27.58
CA GLN A 534 13.40 -4.29 27.82
C GLN A 534 12.60 -4.81 29.03
N ILE A 535 12.12 -6.05 28.92
CA ILE A 535 11.50 -6.84 30.00
C ILE A 535 12.26 -8.14 30.22
N LEU A 536 12.05 -8.78 31.37
CA LEU A 536 12.71 -10.05 31.70
C LEU A 536 12.07 -11.24 30.96
N SER A 537 10.74 -11.24 30.85
CA SER A 537 9.95 -12.29 30.19
C SER A 537 8.70 -11.70 29.54
N LEU A 538 8.14 -12.37 28.52
CA LEU A 538 6.86 -12.01 27.90
C LEU A 538 5.68 -12.04 28.89
N ASN A 539 5.82 -12.75 30.01
CA ASN A 539 4.82 -12.78 31.09
C ASN A 539 4.83 -11.51 31.95
N ASP A 540 5.89 -10.70 31.88
CA ASP A 540 6.03 -9.48 32.67
C ASP A 540 5.38 -8.28 31.96
N ASN A 541 4.80 -7.36 32.73
CA ASN A 541 4.14 -6.16 32.22
C ASN A 541 4.81 -4.87 32.73
N TYR A 542 6.08 -4.94 33.09
CA TYR A 542 6.87 -3.81 33.56
C TYR A 542 8.32 -3.94 33.07
N PRO A 543 9.01 -2.83 32.79
CA PRO A 543 10.41 -2.85 32.37
C PRO A 543 11.34 -3.23 33.52
N ILE A 544 12.53 -3.72 33.17
CA ILE A 544 13.64 -3.92 34.12
C ILE A 544 14.54 -2.66 34.21
N PRO A 545 15.19 -2.39 35.35
CA PRO A 545 16.16 -1.32 35.47
C PRO A 545 17.32 -1.46 34.47
N PHE A 546 17.87 -0.33 34.01
CA PHE A 546 18.94 -0.31 33.00
C PHE A 546 20.13 -1.20 33.39
N GLU A 547 20.49 -1.22 34.67
CA GLU A 547 21.61 -2.02 35.19
C GLU A 547 21.42 -3.51 34.92
N MET A 548 20.17 -3.99 34.91
CA MET A 548 19.78 -5.38 34.65
C MET A 548 19.54 -5.69 33.17
N THR A 549 19.50 -4.68 32.31
CA THR A 549 19.31 -4.89 30.86
C THR A 549 20.55 -5.51 30.22
N ASP A 550 20.31 -6.36 29.22
CA ASP A 550 21.34 -6.94 28.36
C ASP A 550 21.13 -6.59 26.88
N LEU A 551 19.89 -6.29 26.45
CA LEU A 551 19.55 -5.90 25.07
C LEU A 551 20.46 -4.77 24.60
N TRP A 552 20.54 -3.66 25.36
CA TRP A 552 21.31 -2.50 24.96
C TRP A 552 22.82 -2.71 24.98
N LYS A 553 23.32 -3.64 25.80
CA LYS A 553 24.75 -3.94 25.97
C LYS A 553 25.23 -4.95 24.93
N ASP A 554 24.36 -5.88 24.55
CA ASP A 554 24.65 -6.95 23.59
C ASP A 554 24.44 -6.49 22.13
N THR A 555 23.89 -5.30 21.91
CA THR A 555 23.73 -4.68 20.58
C THR A 555 24.90 -3.78 20.17
N GLU A 556 25.22 -3.77 18.89
CA GLU A 556 26.03 -2.74 18.23
C GLU A 556 25.10 -1.75 17.50
N LEU A 557 25.18 -0.46 17.82
CA LEU A 557 24.47 0.60 17.10
C LEU A 557 25.29 1.05 15.89
N PHE A 558 24.76 0.83 14.69
CA PHE A 558 25.35 1.32 13.44
C PHE A 558 25.09 2.81 13.23
N GLY A 559 23.91 3.28 13.64
CA GLY A 559 23.57 4.69 13.60
C GLY A 559 22.07 4.93 13.70
N TYR A 560 21.73 6.22 13.80
CA TYR A 560 20.37 6.73 13.74
C TYR A 560 19.97 6.92 12.29
N VAL A 561 18.78 6.43 11.94
CA VAL A 561 18.30 6.47 10.57
C VAL A 561 17.59 7.79 10.33
N ASN A 562 18.02 8.51 9.31
CA ASN A 562 17.24 9.55 8.65
C ASN A 562 17.28 9.24 7.15
N GLU A 563 17.37 10.23 6.29
CA GLU A 563 17.66 10.02 4.86
C GLU A 563 19.06 9.46 4.60
N THR A 564 19.93 9.60 5.60
CA THR A 564 21.25 8.97 5.68
C THR A 564 21.41 8.31 7.05
N LEU A 565 22.41 7.44 7.18
CA LEU A 565 22.78 6.87 8.46
C LEU A 565 23.68 7.85 9.22
N ILE A 566 23.25 8.30 10.39
CA ILE A 566 23.97 9.26 11.23
C ILE A 566 24.63 8.49 12.38
N LYS A 567 25.96 8.46 12.40
CA LYS A 567 26.72 7.86 13.50
C LYS A 567 27.02 8.91 14.56
N ILE A 568 26.63 8.63 15.79
CA ILE A 568 26.99 9.43 16.96
C ILE A 568 27.99 8.61 17.78
N ASN A 569 29.19 9.16 17.97
CA ASN A 569 30.23 8.52 18.77
C ASN A 569 29.97 8.84 20.24
N SER A 570 29.57 7.83 21.01
CA SER A 570 29.30 7.97 22.43
C SER A 570 30.01 6.87 23.22
N LYS A 571 30.61 7.25 24.36
CA LYS A 571 31.14 6.30 25.34
C LYS A 571 30.02 5.60 26.13
N ASP A 572 28.81 6.15 26.10
CA ASP A 572 27.62 5.66 26.81
C ASP A 572 26.57 5.09 25.82
N GLN A 573 27.01 4.53 24.69
CA GLN A 573 26.14 4.09 23.58
C GLN A 573 24.94 3.24 24.02
N ALA A 574 25.13 2.29 24.95
CA ALA A 574 24.05 1.47 25.46
C ALA A 574 22.98 2.29 26.22
N LYS A 575 23.41 3.27 27.02
CA LYS A 575 22.48 4.18 27.72
C LYS A 575 21.78 5.11 26.75
N ASP A 576 22.51 5.67 25.78
CA ASP A 576 21.94 6.53 24.75
C ASP A 576 20.88 5.81 23.93
N LEU A 577 21.14 4.55 23.54
CA LEU A 577 20.20 3.71 22.81
C LEU A 577 18.94 3.41 23.64
N ALA A 578 19.12 2.98 24.89
CA ALA A 578 18.01 2.73 25.80
C ALA A 578 17.15 3.98 26.00
N LEU A 579 17.78 5.14 26.17
CA LEU A 579 17.13 6.42 26.35
C LEU A 579 16.39 6.86 25.06
N TYR A 580 17.01 6.70 23.89
CA TYR A 580 16.41 7.06 22.61
C TYR A 580 15.13 6.27 22.33
N LEU A 581 15.19 4.94 22.47
CA LEU A 581 14.05 4.07 22.20
C LEU A 581 12.96 4.15 23.29
N SER A 582 13.33 4.34 24.56
CA SER A 582 12.35 4.49 25.65
C SER A 582 11.64 5.86 25.64
N SER A 583 12.30 6.90 25.15
CA SER A 583 11.75 8.27 25.03
C SER A 583 11.09 8.58 23.68
N SER A 584 10.98 7.60 22.78
CA SER A 584 10.49 7.79 21.41
C SER A 584 11.26 8.87 20.64
N GLY A 585 12.58 8.90 20.80
CA GLY A 585 13.49 9.82 20.13
C GLY A 585 13.47 11.25 20.67
N TYR A 586 12.80 11.50 21.81
CA TYR A 586 12.82 12.80 22.45
C TYR A 586 14.22 13.17 22.95
N TYR A 587 14.95 12.22 23.54
CA TYR A 587 16.36 12.40 23.86
C TYR A 587 17.22 11.58 22.89
N LYS A 588 18.32 12.16 22.39
CA LYS A 588 19.28 11.45 21.51
C LYS A 588 20.46 10.84 22.25
N CYS A 589 20.80 11.38 23.42
CA CYS A 589 21.92 10.95 24.23
C CYS A 589 21.77 11.43 25.67
N VAL A 590 22.59 10.89 26.57
CA VAL A 590 22.63 11.31 27.97
C VAL A 590 23.36 12.66 28.10
N LYS A 591 24.56 12.75 27.52
CA LYS A 591 25.52 13.84 27.77
C LYS A 591 25.48 14.93 26.71
N LYS A 592 25.49 16.20 27.10
CA LYS A 592 25.47 17.33 26.14
C LYS A 592 26.63 17.31 25.16
N GLU A 593 27.81 16.82 25.54
CA GLU A 593 28.97 16.78 24.64
C GLU A 593 28.77 15.80 23.46
N THR A 594 27.74 14.95 23.53
CA THR A 594 27.44 13.94 22.50
C THR A 594 26.37 14.42 21.50
N CYS A 595 25.37 15.19 21.94
CA CYS A 595 24.26 15.61 21.08
C CYS A 595 23.63 16.98 21.45
N ASP A 596 24.38 17.83 22.14
CA ASP A 596 24.03 19.21 22.49
C ASP A 596 22.64 19.32 23.12
N GLY A 597 21.77 20.18 22.58
CA GLY A 597 20.43 20.44 23.07
C GLY A 597 19.46 19.26 22.95
N GLU A 598 19.84 18.17 22.28
CA GLU A 598 19.05 16.93 22.23
C GLU A 598 19.40 15.95 23.36
N SER A 599 20.30 16.34 24.26
CA SER A 599 20.73 15.53 25.40
C SER A 599 19.75 15.58 26.57
N TYR A 600 19.77 14.54 27.40
CA TYR A 600 19.03 14.50 28.66
C TYR A 600 19.44 15.63 29.63
N GLU A 601 20.72 15.98 29.68
CA GLU A 601 21.25 17.02 30.59
C GLU A 601 20.69 18.43 30.30
N LEU A 602 20.40 18.75 29.04
CA LEU A 602 19.99 20.10 28.64
C LEU A 602 18.51 20.21 28.26
N LYS A 603 17.92 19.15 27.70
CA LYS A 603 16.55 19.20 27.19
C LYS A 603 15.55 19.11 28.33
N GLN A 604 14.41 19.80 28.18
CA GLN A 604 13.34 19.80 29.18
C GLN A 604 12.94 18.36 29.55
N ALA A 605 12.61 18.14 30.83
CA ALA A 605 12.11 16.86 31.32
C ALA A 605 10.97 16.32 30.44
N LEU A 606 11.10 15.06 30.05
CA LEU A 606 10.12 14.35 29.24
C LEU A 606 8.82 14.18 30.03
N ASP A 607 7.70 14.43 29.37
CA ASP A 607 6.38 14.12 29.90
C ASP A 607 6.29 12.58 30.14
N PRO A 608 5.91 12.10 31.33
CA PRO A 608 5.90 10.67 31.64
C PRO A 608 5.00 9.81 30.74
N ASP A 609 4.01 10.45 30.11
CA ASP A 609 3.09 9.87 29.14
C ASP A 609 3.61 10.01 27.69
N LEU A 610 4.85 10.48 27.47
CA LEU A 610 5.43 10.75 26.17
C LEU A 610 4.64 11.77 25.33
N ASN A 611 3.81 12.62 25.95
CA ASN A 611 3.03 13.62 25.22
C ASN A 611 3.92 14.62 24.49
N SER A 612 5.09 14.93 25.06
CA SER A 612 6.09 15.82 24.45
C SER A 612 6.99 15.13 23.43
N SER A 613 6.99 13.80 23.34
CA SER A 613 7.76 13.06 22.32
C SER A 613 7.18 13.24 20.91
N PRO A 614 8.01 13.13 19.87
CA PRO A 614 7.53 12.99 18.49
C PRO A 614 6.57 11.81 18.31
N ALA A 615 5.59 11.93 17.41
CA ALA A 615 4.67 10.84 17.09
C ALA A 615 5.35 9.70 16.31
N SER A 616 6.29 10.06 15.44
CA SER A 616 7.04 9.11 14.60
C SER A 616 8.52 9.09 14.96
N LEU A 617 9.14 7.91 14.84
CA LEU A 617 10.55 7.69 15.08
C LEU A 617 11.26 7.28 13.77
N PRO A 618 12.18 8.11 13.23
CA PRO A 618 13.03 7.78 12.08
C PRO A 618 13.75 6.44 12.19
N GLY A 619 14.17 6.08 13.40
CA GLY A 619 14.64 4.75 13.75
C GLY A 619 16.14 4.63 14.01
N VAL A 620 16.57 3.41 14.34
CA VAL A 620 17.97 3.01 14.58
C VAL A 620 18.27 1.70 13.89
N LEU A 621 19.52 1.53 13.46
CA LEU A 621 20.03 0.30 12.87
C LEU A 621 20.95 -0.43 13.86
N LEU A 622 20.57 -1.63 14.25
CA LEU A 622 21.22 -2.41 15.31
C LEU A 622 21.70 -3.76 14.81
N ARG A 623 22.81 -4.26 15.33
CA ARG A 623 23.23 -5.67 15.23
C ARG A 623 23.15 -6.32 16.60
N PHE A 624 22.60 -7.53 16.68
CA PHE A 624 22.57 -8.32 17.91
C PHE A 624 23.70 -9.34 17.87
N LYS A 625 24.69 -9.20 18.77
CA LYS A 625 25.96 -9.95 18.64
C LYS A 625 26.00 -11.28 19.39
N LYS A 626 25.03 -11.50 20.29
CA LYS A 626 25.06 -12.65 21.20
C LYS A 626 24.30 -13.82 20.62
N PRO A 627 24.98 -14.94 20.31
CA PRO A 627 24.35 -16.14 19.75
C PRO A 627 23.37 -16.76 20.75
N ASN A 628 22.38 -17.49 20.24
CA ASN A 628 21.42 -18.27 21.06
C ASN A 628 20.74 -17.47 22.19
N LYS A 629 20.40 -16.20 21.93
CA LYS A 629 19.84 -15.28 22.91
C LYS A 629 18.47 -14.77 22.49
N ASN A 630 17.54 -14.72 23.45
CA ASN A 630 16.25 -14.05 23.33
C ASN A 630 16.29 -12.71 24.07
N TYR A 631 15.82 -11.66 23.41
CA TYR A 631 15.56 -10.36 24.01
C TYR A 631 14.06 -10.09 23.97
N PHE A 632 13.48 -9.82 25.14
CA PHE A 632 12.07 -9.49 25.26
C PHE A 632 11.91 -8.00 25.51
N TYR A 633 10.93 -7.39 24.86
CA TYR A 633 10.64 -5.98 24.99
C TYR A 633 9.15 -5.70 24.94
N MET A 634 8.78 -4.52 25.43
CA MET A 634 7.41 -4.02 25.39
C MET A 634 7.38 -2.53 25.08
N CYS A 635 6.21 -2.04 24.69
CA CYS A 635 5.89 -0.63 24.72
C CYS A 635 5.31 -0.29 26.11
N SER A 636 6.05 0.45 26.94
CA SER A 636 5.54 0.85 28.26
C SER A 636 4.41 1.88 28.16
N ARG A 637 4.38 2.63 27.05
CA ARG A 637 3.35 3.62 26.76
C ARG A 637 1.98 2.99 26.53
N ASN A 638 1.93 1.91 25.73
CA ASN A 638 0.69 1.23 25.36
C ASN A 638 0.52 -0.04 26.19
N ASN A 639 0.47 0.12 27.51
CA ASN A 639 0.40 -1.00 28.46
C ASN A 639 -0.73 -0.81 29.50
N ASN A 640 -1.85 -0.22 29.07
CA ASN A 640 -3.07 -0.13 29.88
C ASN A 640 -3.89 -1.43 29.78
N PHE A 641 -4.95 -1.58 30.58
CA PHE A 641 -5.75 -2.81 30.61
C PHE A 641 -6.33 -3.20 29.25
N SER A 642 -6.75 -2.23 28.43
CA SER A 642 -7.31 -2.49 27.11
C SER A 642 -6.29 -2.94 26.07
N ASN A 643 -5.02 -2.53 26.18
CA ASN A 643 -3.97 -2.79 25.18
C ASN A 643 -2.69 -3.43 25.79
N ARG A 644 -2.79 -4.23 26.87
CA ARG A 644 -1.68 -4.71 27.72
C ARG A 644 -0.70 -5.71 27.06
N SER A 645 -0.54 -5.74 25.74
CA SER A 645 0.22 -6.82 25.07
C SER A 645 1.02 -6.40 23.84
N GLN A 646 1.32 -5.11 23.68
CA GLN A 646 2.33 -4.68 22.71
C GLN A 646 3.74 -5.10 23.18
N LYS A 647 4.10 -6.35 22.87
CA LYS A 647 5.35 -7.02 23.26
C LYS A 647 5.96 -7.73 22.06
N GLY A 648 7.27 -7.92 22.11
CA GLY A 648 7.96 -8.69 21.09
C GLY A 648 9.21 -9.39 21.60
N THR A 649 9.69 -10.29 20.75
CA THR A 649 10.89 -11.09 20.95
C THR A 649 11.83 -10.87 19.77
N ILE A 650 13.09 -10.61 20.06
CA ILE A 650 14.19 -10.78 19.09
C ILE A 650 14.96 -12.02 19.50
N LYS A 651 14.95 -13.05 18.64
CA LYS A 651 15.67 -14.31 18.81
C LYS A 651 16.89 -14.33 17.89
N VAL A 652 18.07 -14.47 18.49
CA VAL A 652 19.35 -14.66 17.78
C VAL A 652 19.68 -16.16 17.77
N VAL A 653 19.87 -16.76 16.59
CA VAL A 653 19.87 -18.24 16.44
C VAL A 653 21.23 -18.90 16.19
N ASP A 654 22.18 -18.23 15.55
CA ASP A 654 23.51 -18.75 15.24
C ASP A 654 24.50 -18.43 16.36
#